data_AF-A0A7C6D4I6-F1
#
_entry.id   AF-A0A7C6D4I6-F1
#
_cell.length_a   1.000
_cell.length_b   1.000
_cell.length_c   1.000
_cell.angle_alpha   90.00
_cell.angle_beta   90.00
_cell.angle_gamma   90.00
#
_symmetry.space_group_name_H-M   'P 1'
#
loop_
_entity.id
_entity.type
_entity.pdbx_description
1 polymer ?
#
loop_
_entity_poly.entity_id
_entity_poly.type
_entity_poly.pdbx_seq_one_letter_code
_entity_poly.pdbx_strand_id
1 'polypeptide(L)'
;MKEFINPYHFISIDQKVFRQPVRSWTQNASLTGYIDCDLLTLSPIFIPNTSNDSAFPDEARDIGLKSYDFFSYRNLAYMADCRNVYSRPIIPGSSVRGVVRSAYEAAFNGCLSQLDPEDKAVLYRRTAIPKNPGLLEYDQSQCSWTLYSAERVRADLTQEKTGITIDTGDRVYFSREKGKNVDKAICIRRSQFNGSDQGYALKGQAFVKKKYNSIMVRRNLEIKQVPQEAIDRLRKVLELYNDKTVNKTHDGYKAFGRLIDKKQPIPIFYKSINDVLYMSPACITKEVFRNNIRGLLEAQGEHHPCKQTDKICESCALFGLVGEDGDSLSSRISFGDAVPCDAGGSRISADVPHNQWKDWYLKPCVLPELSYPKTSSVEFYTIKPSECNTSEWNYDYYKMAKNQYKIENAALRGRKMYWHNSNQIALSQKATSDRQSVVRPVLDNKRFSMRITFSDISKKELCRLLWVLSFGDESCAHKIGRGKPLGFGSVRLLPTSVKLRAISMQDGMIIRSLSDFDFSGEVIQKEGVIPSDQKSLKELRVMAQYPGPGTNEVPVDYPRIKIDGSIYEWFTANRKPRNQMQVLPNIALTGRQPGLRRAEIQRTDHFQSGSDDRSKRNREGRPSEKRTHRGTADRHDRNTHYHLPQNRSNSGVSRKPSPDADRFQSNSPFSGLGRLLENEAEKE
;
A
#
# COMPACT_ATOMS: atom_id res chain seq x y z
N MET A 1 -15.01 -14.47 15.40
CA MET A 1 -13.99 -14.44 14.33
C MET A 1 -12.98 -15.50 14.70
N LYS A 2 -12.55 -16.38 13.78
CA LYS A 2 -11.45 -17.30 14.07
C LYS A 2 -10.19 -16.47 14.38
N GLU A 3 -9.36 -16.92 15.31
CA GLU A 3 -8.07 -16.29 15.56
C GLU A 3 -7.19 -16.42 14.31
N PHE A 4 -6.45 -15.36 13.99
CA PHE A 4 -5.57 -15.31 12.82
C PHE A 4 -4.36 -14.42 13.10
N ILE A 5 -3.29 -14.65 12.35
CA ILE A 5 -2.10 -13.81 12.31
C ILE A 5 -2.16 -12.95 11.04
N ASN A 6 -1.99 -11.64 11.17
CA ASN A 6 -1.95 -10.76 10.00
C ASN A 6 -0.77 -11.14 9.07
N PRO A 7 -0.88 -11.10 7.73
CA PRO A 7 0.17 -11.59 6.83
C PRO A 7 1.50 -10.82 6.88
N TYR A 8 1.50 -9.64 7.49
CA TYR A 8 2.69 -8.83 7.66
C TYR A 8 2.77 -8.21 9.04
N HIS A 9 3.99 -7.82 9.39
CA HIS A 9 4.32 -6.98 10.53
C HIS A 9 5.29 -5.88 10.12
N PHE A 10 5.65 -5.00 11.03
CA PHE A 10 6.62 -3.94 10.78
C PHE A 10 7.84 -4.11 11.68
N ILE A 11 9.03 -4.06 11.09
CA ILE A 11 10.27 -3.93 11.85
C ILE A 11 10.41 -2.47 12.26
N SER A 12 10.61 -2.23 13.55
CA SER A 12 10.71 -0.90 14.15
C SER A 12 11.84 -0.05 13.55
N ILE A 13 11.64 1.27 13.63
CA ILE A 13 12.54 2.31 13.12
C ILE A 13 12.89 3.28 14.26
N ASP A 14 13.29 2.71 15.39
CA ASP A 14 13.42 3.44 16.66
C ASP A 14 14.77 4.16 16.80
N GLN A 15 15.73 3.89 15.91
CA GLN A 15 17.08 4.43 15.97
C GLN A 15 17.33 5.44 14.86
N LYS A 16 18.09 6.49 15.14
CA LYS A 16 18.48 7.48 14.13
C LYS A 16 19.36 6.84 13.04
N VAL A 17 19.04 7.09 11.77
CA VAL A 17 19.89 6.69 10.63
C VAL A 17 21.19 7.48 10.67
N PHE A 18 22.31 6.77 10.73
CA PHE A 18 23.64 7.39 10.65
C PHE A 18 23.99 7.71 9.19
N ARG A 19 24.44 8.94 8.93
CA ARG A 19 24.79 9.44 7.60
C ARG A 19 26.11 10.20 7.65
N GLN A 20 26.90 10.02 6.60
CA GLN A 20 28.18 10.68 6.41
C GLN A 20 28.51 10.75 4.92
N PRO A 21 29.53 11.52 4.51
CA PRO A 21 29.96 11.54 3.11
C PRO A 21 30.40 10.16 2.61
N VAL A 22 30.14 9.86 1.34
CA VAL A 22 30.47 8.57 0.71
C VAL A 22 31.93 8.19 0.89
N ARG A 23 32.86 9.16 0.81
CA ARG A 23 34.30 8.95 1.03
C ARG A 23 34.63 8.35 2.39
N SER A 24 33.83 8.66 3.42
CA SER A 24 34.03 8.14 4.77
C SER A 24 33.62 6.67 4.88
N TRP A 25 32.67 6.22 4.06
CA TRP A 25 32.31 4.80 3.94
C TRP A 25 33.36 4.00 3.18
N THR A 26 34.03 4.61 2.20
CA THR A 26 34.97 3.92 1.30
C THR A 26 36.43 3.99 1.72
N GLN A 27 36.79 4.78 2.74
CA GLN A 27 38.19 4.99 3.15
C GLN A 27 38.95 3.70 3.47
N ASN A 28 38.27 2.73 4.09
CA ASN A 28 38.84 1.42 4.45
C ASN A 28 38.37 0.28 3.52
N ALA A 29 37.86 0.64 2.34
CA ALA A 29 37.26 -0.31 1.43
C ALA A 29 38.28 -0.72 0.36
N SER A 30 38.65 -2.00 0.38
CA SER A 30 39.74 -2.55 -0.44
C SER A 30 39.45 -3.94 -0.99
N LEU A 31 38.37 -4.58 -0.53
CA LEU A 31 38.03 -5.93 -0.93
C LEU A 31 37.20 -5.90 -2.22
N THR A 32 37.69 -6.65 -3.20
CA THR A 32 37.00 -6.91 -4.47
C THR A 32 36.96 -8.41 -4.68
N GLY A 33 35.84 -8.95 -5.17
CA GLY A 33 35.65 -10.39 -5.22
C GLY A 33 34.25 -10.81 -5.62
N TYR A 34 33.91 -12.06 -5.29
CA TYR A 34 32.56 -12.58 -5.48
C TYR A 34 32.19 -13.61 -4.41
N ILE A 35 30.88 -13.77 -4.23
CA ILE A 35 30.22 -14.79 -3.42
C ILE A 35 29.47 -15.69 -4.40
N ASP A 36 29.80 -16.98 -4.41
CA ASP A 36 28.90 -17.97 -5.00
C ASP A 36 27.84 -18.32 -3.97
N CYS A 37 26.58 -18.29 -4.39
CA CYS A 37 25.45 -18.42 -3.50
C CYS A 37 24.35 -19.23 -4.17
N ASP A 38 23.82 -20.21 -3.44
CA ASP A 38 22.65 -20.94 -3.87
C ASP A 38 21.37 -20.34 -3.27
N LEU A 39 20.26 -20.55 -3.97
CA LEU A 39 18.93 -20.17 -3.57
C LEU A 39 18.05 -21.42 -3.61
N LEU A 40 17.51 -21.79 -2.45
CA LEU A 40 16.56 -22.90 -2.31
C LEU A 40 15.15 -22.35 -2.11
N THR A 41 14.19 -22.81 -2.93
CA THR A 41 12.77 -22.47 -2.74
C THR A 41 12.19 -23.31 -1.60
N LEU A 42 11.62 -22.66 -0.58
CA LEU A 42 10.98 -23.34 0.57
C LEU A 42 9.46 -23.41 0.42
N SER A 43 8.91 -22.53 -0.42
CA SER A 43 7.50 -22.49 -0.83
C SER A 43 7.45 -22.15 -2.32
N PRO A 44 6.33 -22.38 -3.03
CA PRO A 44 6.18 -21.91 -4.39
C PRO A 44 6.52 -20.42 -4.55
N ILE A 45 7.17 -20.07 -5.64
CA ILE A 45 7.59 -18.69 -5.93
C ILE A 45 6.99 -18.22 -7.25
N PHE A 46 6.63 -16.93 -7.32
CA PHE A 46 6.14 -16.35 -8.56
C PHE A 46 6.76 -14.98 -8.81
N ILE A 47 7.46 -14.85 -9.94
CA ILE A 47 7.98 -13.59 -10.47
C ILE A 47 7.43 -13.51 -11.89
N PRO A 48 6.62 -12.50 -12.25
CA PRO A 48 5.91 -12.49 -13.52
C PRO A 48 6.87 -12.25 -14.68
N ASN A 49 6.66 -12.98 -15.79
CA ASN A 49 7.17 -12.60 -17.09
C ASN A 49 6.25 -11.54 -17.70
N THR A 50 6.65 -10.28 -17.64
CA THR A 50 5.83 -9.14 -18.10
C THR A 50 5.80 -8.97 -19.61
N SER A 51 6.45 -9.84 -20.39
CA SER A 51 6.36 -9.80 -21.85
C SER A 51 5.00 -10.30 -22.38
N ASN A 52 4.18 -10.94 -21.54
CA ASN A 52 2.83 -11.35 -21.89
C ASN A 52 1.92 -11.30 -20.64
N ASP A 53 0.85 -10.51 -20.68
CA ASP A 53 -0.16 -10.39 -19.62
C ASP A 53 -1.43 -11.21 -19.88
N SER A 54 -1.40 -12.06 -20.90
CA SER A 54 -2.47 -12.94 -21.36
C SER A 54 -1.95 -14.37 -21.60
N ALA A 55 -0.98 -14.82 -20.79
CA ALA A 55 -0.27 -16.10 -20.97
C ALA A 55 -1.18 -17.35 -20.91
N PHE A 56 -2.33 -17.26 -20.24
CA PHE A 56 -3.29 -18.35 -20.03
C PHE A 56 -4.71 -17.88 -20.35
N PRO A 57 -5.09 -17.79 -21.64
CA PRO A 57 -6.33 -17.15 -22.05
C PRO A 57 -7.58 -17.91 -21.58
N ASP A 58 -7.61 -19.25 -21.56
CA ASP A 58 -8.85 -19.98 -21.24
C ASP A 58 -9.24 -19.85 -19.76
N GLU A 59 -8.25 -19.74 -18.87
CA GLU A 59 -8.42 -19.45 -17.46
C GLU A 59 -8.79 -17.97 -17.21
N ALA A 60 -8.71 -17.11 -18.23
CA ALA A 60 -8.89 -15.65 -18.18
C ALA A 60 -10.03 -15.12 -19.09
N ARG A 61 -10.71 -15.99 -19.86
CA ARG A 61 -11.53 -15.67 -21.05
C ARG A 61 -12.71 -14.71 -20.84
N ASP A 62 -13.33 -14.71 -19.66
CA ASP A 62 -14.67 -14.10 -19.50
C ASP A 62 -14.70 -12.70 -18.86
N ILE A 63 -13.58 -12.19 -18.32
CA ILE A 63 -13.59 -10.98 -17.47
C ILE A 63 -12.39 -10.02 -17.73
N GLY A 64 -11.61 -10.21 -18.81
CA GLY A 64 -10.44 -9.37 -19.09
C GLY A 64 -9.33 -9.52 -18.04
N LEU A 65 -9.17 -10.74 -17.52
CA LEU A 65 -8.26 -11.08 -16.43
C LEU A 65 -6.81 -11.15 -16.91
N LYS A 66 -5.88 -10.54 -16.18
CA LYS A 66 -4.45 -10.68 -16.47
C LYS A 66 -3.95 -12.08 -16.10
N SER A 67 -3.11 -12.66 -16.94
CA SER A 67 -2.47 -13.96 -16.72
C SER A 67 -0.99 -13.94 -17.08
N TYR A 68 -0.14 -14.46 -16.19
CA TYR A 68 1.31 -14.33 -16.30
C TYR A 68 2.01 -15.66 -16.08
N ASP A 69 2.98 -15.97 -16.94
CA ASP A 69 3.92 -17.05 -16.70
C ASP A 69 5.07 -16.60 -15.78
N PHE A 70 5.83 -17.54 -15.24
CA PHE A 70 7.04 -17.23 -14.46
C PHE A 70 8.13 -16.63 -15.34
N PHE A 71 8.95 -15.75 -14.76
CA PHE A 71 10.04 -15.10 -15.45
C PHE A 71 11.05 -16.09 -16.05
N SER A 72 11.37 -15.87 -17.32
CA SER A 72 12.44 -16.54 -18.05
C SER A 72 12.99 -15.56 -19.09
N TYR A 73 14.15 -15.86 -19.68
CA TYR A 73 14.69 -15.05 -20.77
C TYR A 73 13.88 -15.15 -22.07
N ARG A 74 12.88 -16.04 -22.14
CA ARG A 74 12.01 -16.16 -23.30
C ARG A 74 11.03 -15.00 -23.36
N ASN A 75 11.00 -14.30 -24.49
CA ASN A 75 9.96 -13.33 -24.79
C ASN A 75 8.66 -14.07 -25.18
N LEU A 76 7.60 -13.85 -24.40
CA LEU A 76 6.31 -14.51 -24.56
C LEU A 76 5.27 -13.66 -25.31
N ALA A 77 5.63 -12.45 -25.76
CA ALA A 77 4.69 -11.48 -26.38
C ALA A 77 3.94 -12.04 -27.59
N TYR A 78 4.56 -12.95 -28.34
CA TYR A 78 3.98 -13.56 -29.54
C TYR A 78 3.30 -14.91 -29.27
N MET A 79 3.20 -15.34 -28.01
CA MET A 79 2.62 -16.64 -27.65
C MET A 79 1.14 -16.46 -27.29
N ALA A 80 0.27 -17.14 -28.05
CA ALA A 80 -1.18 -17.09 -27.82
C ALA A 80 -1.61 -17.87 -26.56
N ASP A 81 -0.93 -18.98 -26.24
CA ASP A 81 -1.17 -19.77 -25.01
C ASP A 81 0.15 -20.41 -24.55
N CYS A 82 0.49 -20.24 -23.27
CA CYS A 82 1.71 -20.76 -22.66
C CYS A 82 1.49 -22.05 -21.86
N ARG A 83 0.27 -22.61 -21.80
CA ARG A 83 -0.08 -23.75 -20.93
C ARG A 83 0.83 -24.97 -21.08
N ASN A 84 1.19 -25.30 -22.31
CA ASN A 84 2.04 -26.45 -22.64
C ASN A 84 3.49 -26.07 -22.98
N VAL A 85 3.85 -24.80 -22.77
CA VAL A 85 5.19 -24.28 -23.04
C VAL A 85 5.86 -24.04 -21.71
N TYR A 86 6.90 -24.78 -21.37
CA TYR A 86 7.63 -24.61 -20.11
C TYR A 86 9.00 -23.98 -20.44
N SER A 87 9.33 -22.85 -19.82
CA SER A 87 10.62 -22.18 -20.06
C SER A 87 11.58 -22.49 -18.93
N ARG A 88 12.88 -22.27 -19.14
CA ARG A 88 13.85 -22.33 -18.04
C ARG A 88 13.53 -21.23 -17.02
N PRO A 89 13.20 -21.56 -15.76
CA PRO A 89 12.88 -20.53 -14.77
C PRO A 89 14.15 -19.73 -14.43
N ILE A 90 14.02 -18.42 -14.33
CA ILE A 90 15.10 -17.51 -13.91
C ILE A 90 14.59 -16.65 -12.76
N ILE A 91 15.41 -16.46 -11.73
CA ILE A 91 15.14 -15.47 -10.68
C ILE A 91 16.05 -14.27 -10.96
N PRO A 92 15.50 -13.11 -11.36
CA PRO A 92 16.32 -11.93 -11.64
C PRO A 92 17.16 -11.54 -10.42
N GLY A 93 18.44 -11.24 -10.63
CA GLY A 93 19.36 -10.78 -9.60
C GLY A 93 18.88 -9.49 -8.95
N SER A 94 18.15 -8.65 -9.69
CA SER A 94 17.47 -7.46 -9.16
C SER A 94 16.40 -7.79 -8.10
N SER A 95 15.70 -8.92 -8.25
CA SER A 95 14.70 -9.38 -7.28
C SER A 95 15.35 -9.86 -5.99
N VAL A 96 16.48 -10.57 -6.09
CA VAL A 96 17.27 -11.00 -4.92
C VAL A 96 17.92 -9.80 -4.25
N ARG A 97 18.54 -8.90 -5.02
CA ARG A 97 19.14 -7.65 -4.53
C ARG A 97 18.13 -6.81 -3.74
N GLY A 98 16.89 -6.70 -4.22
CA GLY A 98 15.84 -5.94 -3.54
C GLY A 98 15.51 -6.47 -2.14
N VAL A 99 15.36 -7.80 -2.00
CA VAL A 99 15.05 -8.40 -0.69
C VAL A 99 16.24 -8.36 0.26
N VAL A 100 17.47 -8.59 -0.25
CA VAL A 100 18.70 -8.49 0.54
C VAL A 100 18.95 -7.05 0.98
N ARG A 101 18.71 -6.05 0.11
CA ARG A 101 18.79 -4.63 0.47
C ARG A 101 17.83 -4.27 1.59
N SER A 102 16.56 -4.68 1.48
CA SER A 102 15.54 -4.41 2.50
C SER A 102 15.90 -5.02 3.86
N ALA A 103 16.40 -6.26 3.86
CA ALA A 103 16.91 -6.91 5.08
C ALA A 103 18.16 -6.20 5.64
N TYR A 104 19.08 -5.76 4.79
CA TYR A 104 20.26 -4.98 5.21
C TYR A 104 19.87 -3.64 5.84
N GLU A 105 18.93 -2.91 5.24
CA GLU A 105 18.40 -1.65 5.77
C GLU A 105 17.72 -1.85 7.13
N ALA A 106 17.02 -2.97 7.33
CA ALA A 106 16.39 -3.31 8.60
C ALA A 106 17.41 -3.72 9.69
N ALA A 107 18.42 -4.51 9.31
CA ALA A 107 19.45 -5.03 10.22
C ALA A 107 20.43 -3.95 10.68
N PHE A 108 20.82 -3.04 9.78
CA PHE A 108 21.88 -2.05 10.02
C PHE A 108 21.38 -0.60 9.94
N ASN A 109 20.08 -0.40 10.17
CA ASN A 109 19.44 0.89 10.33
C ASN A 109 19.62 1.88 9.16
N GLY A 110 19.40 1.41 7.93
CA GLY A 110 19.42 2.24 6.72
C GLY A 110 18.17 3.11 6.54
N CYS A 111 18.18 4.02 5.56
CA CYS A 111 16.95 4.73 5.15
C CYS A 111 15.92 3.79 4.52
N LEU A 112 14.66 4.21 4.41
CA LEU A 112 13.61 3.47 3.70
C LEU A 112 13.67 3.80 2.20
N SER A 113 14.58 3.17 1.45
CA SER A 113 14.86 3.58 0.06
C SER A 113 13.74 3.28 -0.95
N GLN A 114 12.76 2.46 -0.57
CA GLN A 114 11.61 2.11 -1.40
C GLN A 114 10.53 3.20 -1.43
N LEU A 115 10.59 4.18 -0.52
CA LEU A 115 9.64 5.28 -0.51
C LEU A 115 9.97 6.29 -1.61
N ASP A 116 8.93 6.93 -2.15
CA ASP A 116 9.08 7.98 -3.13
C ASP A 116 9.95 9.13 -2.56
N PRO A 117 11.13 9.42 -3.15
CA PRO A 117 12.00 10.51 -2.69
C PRO A 117 11.32 11.89 -2.81
N GLU A 118 10.37 12.01 -3.75
CA GLU A 118 9.63 13.24 -4.04
C GLU A 118 8.37 13.39 -3.16
N ASP A 119 8.03 12.38 -2.36
CA ASP A 119 6.87 12.36 -1.45
C ASP A 119 5.57 12.85 -2.12
N LYS A 120 5.30 12.38 -3.35
CA LYS A 120 4.15 12.81 -4.16
C LYS A 120 2.81 12.35 -3.57
N ALA A 121 2.83 11.35 -2.68
CA ALA A 121 1.64 10.77 -2.12
C ALA A 121 0.95 11.73 -1.13
N VAL A 122 -0.21 12.26 -1.52
CA VAL A 122 -1.04 13.07 -0.62
C VAL A 122 -1.67 12.16 0.44
N LEU A 123 -1.31 12.37 1.71
CA LEU A 123 -1.95 11.69 2.82
C LEU A 123 -3.33 12.31 3.08
N TYR A 124 -4.37 11.48 3.04
CA TYR A 124 -5.74 11.93 3.33
C TYR A 124 -6.58 10.82 3.97
N ARG A 125 -7.67 11.19 4.66
CA ARG A 125 -8.70 10.25 5.14
C ARG A 125 -10.09 10.80 4.89
N ARG A 126 -11.07 9.94 4.61
CA ARG A 126 -12.48 10.34 4.64
C ARG A 126 -12.95 10.46 6.08
N THR A 127 -13.50 11.60 6.47
CA THR A 127 -14.11 11.80 7.80
C THR A 127 -15.63 11.69 7.70
N ALA A 128 -16.24 10.97 8.65
CA ALA A 128 -17.69 10.91 8.79
C ALA A 128 -18.25 12.05 9.67
N ILE A 129 -17.37 12.80 10.34
CA ILE A 129 -17.74 13.91 11.23
C ILE A 129 -18.06 15.13 10.35
N PRO A 130 -19.28 15.68 10.41
CA PRO A 130 -19.63 16.88 9.66
C PRO A 130 -18.78 18.09 10.11
N LYS A 131 -18.23 18.81 9.14
CA LYS A 131 -17.55 20.09 9.34
C LYS A 131 -18.55 21.25 9.48
N ASN A 132 -18.09 22.36 10.08
CA ASN A 132 -18.87 23.57 10.28
C ASN A 132 -18.98 24.38 8.98
N PRO A 133 -20.12 25.04 8.72
CA PRO A 133 -20.28 25.95 7.57
C PRO A 133 -19.49 27.26 7.77
N GLY A 134 -18.83 27.73 6.71
CA GLY A 134 -18.08 28.98 6.70
C GLY A 134 -18.09 29.68 5.34
N LEU A 135 -17.55 30.90 5.33
CA LEU A 135 -17.36 31.70 4.13
C LEU A 135 -15.93 32.25 4.14
N LEU A 136 -15.17 31.95 3.08
CA LEU A 136 -13.86 32.59 2.86
C LEU A 136 -14.07 33.89 2.09
N GLU A 137 -13.49 34.97 2.57
CA GLU A 137 -13.44 36.25 1.88
C GLU A 137 -11.98 36.67 1.76
N TYR A 138 -11.60 37.21 0.60
CA TYR A 138 -10.24 37.70 0.37
C TYR A 138 -10.19 39.19 0.69
N ASP A 139 -9.32 39.56 1.62
CA ASP A 139 -9.00 40.95 1.92
C ASP A 139 -7.94 41.43 0.93
N GLN A 140 -8.34 42.36 0.06
CA GLN A 140 -7.45 42.97 -0.94
C GLN A 140 -6.37 43.85 -0.30
N SER A 141 -6.64 44.45 0.86
CA SER A 141 -5.70 45.34 1.54
C SER A 141 -4.59 44.55 2.23
N GLN A 142 -4.94 43.43 2.85
CA GLN A 142 -3.99 42.54 3.54
C GLN A 142 -3.45 41.43 2.64
N CYS A 143 -3.90 41.35 1.39
CA CYS A 143 -3.58 40.29 0.43
C CYS A 143 -3.79 38.87 0.99
N SER A 144 -4.77 38.67 1.88
CA SER A 144 -4.96 37.42 2.63
C SER A 144 -6.42 36.95 2.63
N TRP A 145 -6.62 35.66 2.87
CA TRP A 145 -7.96 35.08 3.05
C TRP A 145 -8.36 35.12 4.52
N THR A 146 -9.62 35.45 4.80
CA THR A 146 -10.20 35.39 6.15
C THR A 146 -11.42 34.47 6.14
N LEU A 147 -11.48 33.57 7.12
CA LEU A 147 -12.60 32.65 7.30
C LEU A 147 -13.59 33.23 8.31
N TYR A 148 -14.84 33.38 7.88
CA TYR A 148 -15.97 33.73 8.74
C TYR A 148 -16.86 32.50 8.99
N SER A 149 -17.46 32.44 10.19
CA SER A 149 -18.54 31.49 10.45
C SER A 149 -19.71 31.79 9.52
N ALA A 150 -20.39 30.76 9.04
CA ALA A 150 -21.62 30.91 8.31
C ALA A 150 -22.76 30.12 8.95
N GLU A 151 -23.99 30.46 8.60
CA GLU A 151 -25.15 29.62 8.77
C GLU A 151 -25.47 28.93 7.44
N ARG A 152 -25.82 27.65 7.49
CA ARG A 152 -26.22 26.89 6.32
C ARG A 152 -27.74 26.89 6.18
N VAL A 153 -28.26 27.43 5.08
CA VAL A 153 -29.68 27.36 4.73
C VAL A 153 -29.87 26.35 3.58
N ARG A 154 -30.90 25.50 3.65
CA ARG A 154 -31.21 24.54 2.57
C ARG A 154 -31.86 25.28 1.41
N ALA A 155 -31.43 25.02 0.18
CA ALA A 155 -31.97 25.69 -1.00
C ALA A 155 -32.13 24.72 -2.17
N ASP A 156 -33.21 24.84 -2.92
CA ASP A 156 -33.27 24.28 -4.27
C ASP A 156 -32.74 25.34 -5.24
N LEU A 157 -31.62 25.02 -5.90
CA LEU A 157 -30.89 25.94 -6.79
C LEU A 157 -31.00 25.52 -8.25
N THR A 158 -32.01 24.71 -8.57
CA THR A 158 -32.35 24.35 -9.95
C THR A 158 -32.95 25.54 -10.67
N GLN A 159 -32.68 25.65 -11.97
CA GLN A 159 -33.24 26.73 -12.79
C GLN A 159 -34.77 26.62 -12.87
N GLU A 160 -35.32 25.41 -12.90
CA GLU A 160 -36.77 25.14 -12.85
C GLU A 160 -37.44 25.78 -11.63
N LYS A 161 -36.78 25.73 -10.46
CA LYS A 161 -37.35 26.24 -9.22
C LYS A 161 -37.12 27.73 -9.01
N THR A 162 -35.99 28.25 -9.48
CA THR A 162 -35.55 29.63 -9.22
C THR A 162 -35.82 30.58 -10.37
N GLY A 163 -36.06 30.06 -11.59
CA GLY A 163 -36.16 30.85 -12.82
C GLY A 163 -34.82 31.41 -13.32
N ILE A 164 -33.71 31.14 -12.63
CA ILE A 164 -32.38 31.69 -12.94
C ILE A 164 -31.29 30.63 -12.81
N THR A 165 -30.21 30.77 -13.57
CA THR A 165 -29.02 29.94 -13.40
C THR A 165 -28.19 30.49 -12.25
N ILE A 166 -27.92 29.66 -11.24
CA ILE A 166 -27.10 30.01 -10.06
C ILE A 166 -25.90 29.06 -10.03
N ASP A 167 -24.68 29.54 -9.93
CA ASP A 167 -23.47 28.72 -9.73
C ASP A 167 -22.98 28.77 -8.27
N THR A 168 -22.06 27.87 -7.90
CA THR A 168 -21.37 27.95 -6.62
C THR A 168 -20.57 29.25 -6.53
N GLY A 169 -20.69 29.96 -5.41
CA GLY A 169 -20.08 31.27 -5.17
C GLY A 169 -20.94 32.45 -5.60
N ASP A 170 -22.08 32.24 -6.28
CA ASP A 170 -22.99 33.33 -6.62
C ASP A 170 -23.63 33.92 -5.36
N ARG A 171 -23.63 35.24 -5.26
CA ARG A 171 -24.38 35.98 -4.23
C ARG A 171 -25.86 35.97 -4.60
N VAL A 172 -26.71 35.57 -3.65
CA VAL A 172 -28.16 35.45 -3.82
C VAL A 172 -28.90 36.07 -2.64
N TYR A 173 -30.11 36.54 -2.92
CA TYR A 173 -31.04 37.08 -1.93
C TYR A 173 -32.27 36.18 -1.85
N PHE A 174 -32.78 35.92 -0.65
CA PHE A 174 -33.86 34.96 -0.44
C PHE A 174 -34.68 35.27 0.81
N SER A 175 -35.89 34.70 0.90
CA SER A 175 -36.67 34.69 2.12
C SER A 175 -36.54 33.34 2.82
N ARG A 176 -36.70 33.32 4.15
CA ARG A 176 -36.58 32.11 4.96
C ARG A 176 -37.93 31.51 5.31
N GLU A 177 -38.00 30.19 5.20
CA GLU A 177 -39.05 29.36 5.75
C GLU A 177 -38.43 28.49 6.85
N LYS A 178 -39.03 28.49 8.05
CA LYS A 178 -38.56 27.66 9.18
C LYS A 178 -38.65 26.18 8.80
N GLY A 179 -37.51 25.49 8.81
CA GLY A 179 -37.44 24.05 8.58
C GLY A 179 -37.34 23.26 9.88
N LYS A 180 -37.68 21.96 9.85
CA LYS A 180 -37.61 21.09 11.06
C LYS A 180 -36.26 21.09 11.78
N ASN A 181 -35.14 21.17 11.05
CA ASN A 181 -33.77 21.11 11.61
C ASN A 181 -32.83 22.22 11.09
N VAL A 182 -33.14 22.78 9.92
CA VAL A 182 -32.33 23.77 9.19
C VAL A 182 -33.31 24.51 8.31
N ASP A 183 -33.25 25.84 8.32
CA ASP A 183 -34.11 26.70 7.52
C ASP A 183 -33.99 26.42 6.03
N LYS A 184 -35.03 26.81 5.30
CA LYS A 184 -35.13 26.64 3.86
C LYS A 184 -35.26 28.00 3.18
N ALA A 185 -34.47 28.21 2.14
CA ALA A 185 -34.55 29.38 1.30
C ALA A 185 -35.70 29.23 0.29
N ILE A 186 -36.51 30.27 0.20
CA ILE A 186 -37.59 30.43 -0.78
C ILE A 186 -37.42 31.79 -1.49
N CYS A 187 -38.05 31.95 -2.66
CA CYS A 187 -38.01 33.20 -3.43
C CYS A 187 -36.58 33.71 -3.72
N ILE A 188 -35.71 32.84 -4.24
CA ILE A 188 -34.29 33.14 -4.46
C ILE A 188 -34.12 34.04 -5.69
N ARG A 189 -33.40 35.16 -5.55
CA ARG A 189 -33.16 36.18 -6.59
C ARG A 189 -31.69 36.63 -6.62
N ARG A 190 -31.28 37.27 -7.72
CA ARG A 190 -29.95 37.92 -7.85
C ARG A 190 -29.90 39.34 -7.29
N SER A 191 -31.05 40.00 -7.20
CA SER A 191 -31.19 41.35 -6.65
C SER A 191 -31.87 41.32 -5.29
N GLN A 192 -31.47 42.27 -4.44
CA GLN A 192 -32.06 42.45 -3.11
C GLN A 192 -33.53 42.84 -3.23
N PHE A 193 -34.34 42.36 -2.29
CA PHE A 193 -35.75 42.74 -2.15
C PHE A 193 -36.12 42.92 -0.68
N ASN A 194 -37.28 43.53 -0.42
CA ASN A 194 -37.68 43.86 0.93
C ASN A 194 -37.78 42.62 1.82
N GLY A 195 -37.12 42.64 2.99
CA GLY A 195 -37.08 41.52 3.93
C GLY A 195 -36.26 40.30 3.46
N SER A 196 -35.39 40.45 2.45
CA SER A 196 -34.51 39.37 1.99
C SER A 196 -33.24 39.24 2.83
N ASP A 197 -32.86 38.00 3.11
CA ASP A 197 -31.53 37.65 3.57
C ASP A 197 -30.57 37.51 2.39
N GLN A 198 -29.28 37.70 2.64
CA GLN A 198 -28.21 37.54 1.65
C GLN A 198 -27.33 36.34 2.00
N GLY A 199 -26.89 35.58 0.99
CA GLY A 199 -25.88 34.54 1.17
C GLY A 199 -25.21 34.12 -0.14
N TYR A 200 -24.32 33.14 -0.05
CA TYR A 200 -23.57 32.61 -1.18
C TYR A 200 -23.98 31.17 -1.48
N ALA A 201 -24.30 30.88 -2.75
CA ALA A 201 -24.77 29.59 -3.19
C ALA A 201 -23.65 28.52 -3.17
N LEU A 202 -23.97 27.31 -2.71
CA LEU A 202 -23.07 26.14 -2.72
C LEU A 202 -23.78 24.92 -3.30
N LYS A 203 -23.36 24.50 -4.49
CA LYS A 203 -23.86 23.28 -5.14
C LYS A 203 -22.99 22.08 -4.77
N GLY A 204 -23.60 21.09 -4.12
CA GLY A 204 -22.96 19.77 -3.91
C GLY A 204 -23.03 18.89 -5.18
N GLN A 205 -22.37 17.73 -5.16
CA GLN A 205 -22.47 16.73 -6.22
C GLN A 205 -23.93 16.26 -6.43
N ALA A 206 -24.33 15.99 -7.68
CA ALA A 206 -25.62 15.38 -7.98
C ALA A 206 -25.65 13.88 -7.63
N PHE A 207 -26.76 13.40 -7.07
CA PHE A 207 -27.03 11.97 -6.84
C PHE A 207 -28.55 11.72 -6.78
N VAL A 208 -28.98 10.47 -7.00
CA VAL A 208 -30.40 10.09 -7.26
C VAL A 208 -31.41 10.64 -6.24
N LYS A 209 -31.02 10.80 -4.96
CA LYS A 209 -31.91 11.28 -3.88
C LYS A 209 -31.62 12.71 -3.42
N LYS A 210 -30.86 13.50 -4.18
CA LYS A 210 -30.51 14.86 -3.76
C LYS A 210 -31.70 15.80 -3.92
N LYS A 211 -32.16 16.36 -2.80
CA LYS A 211 -33.29 17.29 -2.76
C LYS A 211 -32.90 18.76 -2.60
N TYR A 212 -31.73 19.03 -2.02
CA TYR A 212 -31.32 20.38 -1.66
C TYR A 212 -29.82 20.61 -1.88
N ASN A 213 -29.49 21.83 -2.25
CA ASN A 213 -28.18 22.46 -2.14
C ASN A 213 -28.13 23.32 -0.87
N SER A 214 -27.11 24.16 -0.74
CA SER A 214 -26.93 25.03 0.42
C SER A 214 -26.69 26.47 0.00
N ILE A 215 -27.15 27.41 0.83
CA ILE A 215 -26.72 28.81 0.82
C ILE A 215 -26.00 29.06 2.14
N MET A 216 -24.80 29.64 2.07
CA MET A 216 -24.02 30.04 3.24
C MET A 216 -24.26 31.51 3.54
N VAL A 217 -24.86 31.78 4.70
CA VAL A 217 -25.11 33.14 5.19
C VAL A 217 -24.01 33.52 6.16
N ARG A 218 -23.21 34.53 5.85
CA ARG A 218 -22.12 34.98 6.72
C ARG A 218 -22.65 35.44 8.08
N ARG A 219 -21.95 35.07 9.15
CA ARG A 219 -22.14 35.62 10.50
C ARG A 219 -21.01 36.60 10.83
N ASN A 220 -21.26 37.52 11.76
CA ASN A 220 -20.26 38.46 12.27
C ASN A 220 -19.33 37.78 13.30
N LEU A 221 -18.81 36.60 12.97
CA LEU A 221 -17.83 35.88 13.77
C LEU A 221 -16.68 35.49 12.84
N GLU A 222 -15.58 36.23 12.96
CA GLU A 222 -14.31 35.84 12.35
C GLU A 222 -13.75 34.62 13.07
N ILE A 223 -13.33 33.62 12.31
CA ILE A 223 -12.77 32.37 12.85
C ILE A 223 -11.26 32.44 12.85
N LYS A 224 -10.66 32.77 11.69
CA LYS A 224 -9.21 32.83 11.53
C LYS A 224 -8.82 33.52 10.23
N GLN A 225 -7.71 34.25 10.24
CA GLN A 225 -6.95 34.52 9.03
C GLN A 225 -6.36 33.21 8.49
N VAL A 226 -6.57 32.94 7.21
CA VAL A 226 -6.29 31.65 6.59
C VAL A 226 -4.87 31.64 6.02
N PRO A 227 -3.98 30.79 6.56
CA PRO A 227 -2.61 30.70 6.06
C PRO A 227 -2.57 30.01 4.69
N GLN A 228 -1.54 30.31 3.90
CA GLN A 228 -1.42 29.82 2.53
C GLN A 228 -1.42 28.28 2.46
N GLU A 229 -0.81 27.61 3.44
CA GLU A 229 -0.77 26.14 3.51
C GLU A 229 -2.18 25.54 3.66
N ALA A 230 -3.13 26.26 4.26
CA ALA A 230 -4.51 25.81 4.36
C ALA A 230 -5.24 25.90 3.01
N ILE A 231 -4.92 26.90 2.19
CA ILE A 231 -5.42 27.03 0.81
C ILE A 231 -4.82 25.91 -0.06
N ASP A 232 -3.53 25.61 0.09
CA ASP A 232 -2.88 24.55 -0.68
C ASP A 232 -3.43 23.17 -0.32
N ARG A 233 -3.71 22.91 0.96
CA ARG A 233 -4.45 21.71 1.38
C ARG A 233 -5.85 21.65 0.77
N LEU A 234 -6.57 22.77 0.68
CA LEU A 234 -7.86 22.81 0.00
C LEU A 234 -7.73 22.45 -1.49
N ARG A 235 -6.71 22.97 -2.19
CA ARG A 235 -6.44 22.60 -3.60
C ARG A 235 -6.19 21.10 -3.74
N LYS A 236 -5.39 20.49 -2.87
CA LYS A 236 -5.18 19.03 -2.84
C LYS A 236 -6.49 18.25 -2.62
N VAL A 237 -7.40 18.75 -1.78
CA VAL A 237 -8.74 18.14 -1.65
C VAL A 237 -9.49 18.18 -2.97
N LEU A 238 -9.48 19.30 -3.69
CA LEU A 238 -10.15 19.46 -5.00
C LEU A 238 -9.55 18.51 -6.05
N GLU A 239 -8.23 18.44 -6.14
CA GLU A 239 -7.49 17.51 -7.01
C GLU A 239 -7.89 16.06 -6.73
N LEU A 240 -7.90 15.66 -5.45
CA LEU A 240 -8.34 14.34 -5.02
C LEU A 240 -9.79 14.03 -5.38
N TYR A 241 -10.65 15.02 -5.66
CA TYR A 241 -12.04 14.83 -6.13
C TYR A 241 -12.16 14.85 -7.66
N ASN A 242 -11.20 15.48 -8.35
CA ASN A 242 -11.12 15.50 -9.81
C ASN A 242 -10.46 14.23 -10.38
N ASP A 243 -9.61 13.58 -9.59
CA ASP A 243 -8.99 12.31 -9.95
C ASP A 243 -10.04 11.19 -10.10
N LYS A 244 -10.15 10.67 -11.33
CA LYS A 244 -11.09 9.60 -11.72
C LYS A 244 -10.68 8.22 -11.22
N THR A 245 -9.40 8.00 -10.93
CA THR A 245 -8.91 6.77 -10.30
C THR A 245 -9.40 6.68 -8.85
N VAL A 246 -9.50 7.84 -8.18
CA VAL A 246 -9.98 7.96 -6.81
C VAL A 246 -11.50 8.13 -6.74
N ASN A 247 -12.12 8.85 -7.68
CA ASN A 247 -13.58 9.07 -7.74
C ASN A 247 -14.13 8.95 -9.16
N LYS A 248 -14.58 7.74 -9.48
CA LYS A 248 -15.13 7.43 -10.81
C LYS A 248 -16.35 8.30 -11.18
N THR A 249 -17.17 8.70 -10.20
CA THR A 249 -18.49 9.33 -10.44
C THR A 249 -18.60 10.81 -10.00
N HIS A 250 -17.50 11.45 -9.58
CA HIS A 250 -17.49 12.84 -9.09
C HIS A 250 -17.15 13.86 -10.20
N ASP A 251 -17.71 15.07 -10.13
CA ASP A 251 -17.54 16.15 -11.12
C ASP A 251 -16.33 17.08 -10.83
N GLY A 252 -15.80 17.00 -9.62
CA GLY A 252 -14.52 17.59 -9.19
C GLY A 252 -14.65 18.97 -8.54
N TYR A 253 -15.85 19.43 -8.20
CA TYR A 253 -16.07 20.77 -7.61
C TYR A 253 -15.44 21.92 -8.43
N LYS A 254 -15.53 21.86 -9.76
CA LYS A 254 -14.81 22.73 -10.72
C LYS A 254 -14.90 24.24 -10.42
N ALA A 255 -16.01 24.71 -9.84
CA ALA A 255 -16.19 26.12 -9.49
C ALA A 255 -15.16 26.63 -8.48
N PHE A 256 -14.67 25.79 -7.56
CA PHE A 256 -13.79 26.23 -6.48
C PHE A 256 -12.44 26.76 -6.98
N GLY A 257 -11.84 26.15 -8.02
CA GLY A 257 -10.60 26.65 -8.62
C GLY A 257 -10.76 28.09 -9.10
N ARG A 258 -11.81 28.34 -9.90
CA ARG A 258 -12.18 29.69 -10.36
C ARG A 258 -12.37 30.68 -9.21
N LEU A 259 -13.03 30.28 -8.13
CA LEU A 259 -13.30 31.17 -7.00
C LEU A 259 -12.02 31.55 -6.24
N ILE A 260 -11.10 30.59 -6.05
CA ILE A 260 -9.79 30.82 -5.44
C ILE A 260 -8.96 31.77 -6.31
N ASP A 261 -8.84 31.47 -7.61
CA ASP A 261 -7.97 32.24 -8.51
C ASP A 261 -8.47 33.66 -8.74
N LYS A 262 -9.80 33.84 -8.81
CA LYS A 262 -10.44 35.16 -8.93
C LYS A 262 -10.64 35.88 -7.59
N LYS A 263 -10.17 35.31 -6.48
CA LYS A 263 -10.29 35.88 -5.12
C LYS A 263 -11.75 36.27 -4.77
N GLN A 264 -12.70 35.44 -5.19
CA GLN A 264 -14.14 35.65 -4.93
C GLN A 264 -14.56 34.98 -3.62
N PRO A 265 -15.66 35.41 -2.97
CA PRO A 265 -16.15 34.75 -1.77
C PRO A 265 -16.42 33.25 -2.00
N ILE A 266 -15.92 32.39 -1.11
CA ILE A 266 -15.99 30.94 -1.25
C ILE A 266 -16.84 30.33 -0.13
N PRO A 267 -18.07 29.87 -0.42
CA PRO A 267 -18.85 29.13 0.56
C PRO A 267 -18.20 27.75 0.79
N ILE A 268 -17.86 27.45 2.04
CA ILE A 268 -17.03 26.29 2.36
C ILE A 268 -17.48 25.62 3.66
N PHE A 269 -16.94 24.43 3.94
CA PHE A 269 -17.00 23.81 5.25
C PHE A 269 -15.60 23.74 5.86
N TYR A 270 -15.49 23.91 7.17
CA TYR A 270 -14.23 23.93 7.89
C TYR A 270 -14.29 23.17 9.22
N LYS A 271 -13.12 22.71 9.66
CA LYS A 271 -12.86 22.24 11.02
C LYS A 271 -11.56 22.87 11.47
N SER A 272 -11.58 23.53 12.62
CA SER A 272 -10.37 24.05 13.27
C SER A 272 -9.99 23.09 14.39
N ILE A 273 -8.72 22.69 14.42
CA ILE A 273 -8.13 21.91 15.50
C ILE A 273 -6.90 22.68 15.96
N ASN A 274 -7.00 23.33 17.12
CA ASN A 274 -6.04 24.33 17.59
C ASN A 274 -5.74 25.30 16.43
N ASP A 275 -4.49 25.34 15.97
CA ASP A 275 -4.06 26.23 14.90
C ASP A 275 -4.27 25.73 13.47
N VAL A 276 -4.61 24.46 13.28
CA VAL A 276 -4.70 23.84 11.96
C VAL A 276 -6.13 23.89 11.44
N LEU A 277 -6.28 24.49 10.26
CA LEU A 277 -7.55 24.63 9.57
C LEU A 277 -7.69 23.59 8.44
N TYR A 278 -8.78 22.81 8.49
CA TYR A 278 -9.14 21.81 7.47
C TYR A 278 -10.41 22.22 6.72
N MET A 279 -10.26 22.68 5.49
CA MET A 279 -11.36 23.19 4.67
C MET A 279 -11.79 22.21 3.58
N SER A 280 -13.05 22.27 3.13
CA SER A 280 -13.56 21.43 2.05
C SER A 280 -14.89 21.91 1.46
N PRO A 281 -15.18 21.58 0.18
CA PRO A 281 -16.44 21.90 -0.48
C PRO A 281 -17.69 21.24 0.12
N ALA A 282 -17.52 20.14 0.85
CA ALA A 282 -18.60 19.38 1.47
C ALA A 282 -18.39 19.20 2.97
N CYS A 283 -19.49 19.05 3.72
CA CYS A 283 -19.47 18.88 5.17
C CYS A 283 -18.89 17.53 5.60
N ILE A 284 -19.12 16.47 4.83
CA ILE A 284 -18.54 15.13 5.00
C ILE A 284 -17.67 14.89 3.78
N THR A 285 -16.36 14.75 3.99
CA THR A 285 -15.38 14.88 2.91
C THR A 285 -14.09 14.11 3.18
N LYS A 286 -13.11 14.28 2.30
CA LYS A 286 -11.71 13.92 2.53
C LYS A 286 -11.02 15.05 3.31
N GLU A 287 -10.22 14.68 4.28
CA GLU A 287 -9.33 15.55 5.03
C GLU A 287 -7.91 15.24 4.57
N VAL A 288 -7.27 16.21 3.90
CA VAL A 288 -5.85 16.15 3.53
C VAL A 288 -5.03 16.63 4.72
N PHE A 289 -4.01 15.86 5.07
CA PHE A 289 -3.18 16.09 6.25
C PHE A 289 -2.09 17.12 6.00
N ARG A 290 -1.58 17.72 7.09
CA ARG A 290 -0.46 18.64 7.10
C ARG A 290 0.86 17.87 6.91
N ASN A 291 1.00 16.77 7.63
CA ASN A 291 2.17 15.91 7.57
C ASN A 291 2.16 15.07 6.28
N ASN A 292 3.37 14.77 5.81
CA ASN A 292 3.66 13.86 4.72
C ASN A 292 4.59 12.74 5.24
N ILE A 293 4.80 11.68 4.46
CA ILE A 293 5.57 10.52 4.95
C ILE A 293 7.02 10.91 5.23
N ARG A 294 7.60 11.77 4.39
CA ARG A 294 8.97 12.24 4.56
C ARG A 294 9.15 13.00 5.88
N GLY A 295 8.29 13.96 6.18
CA GLY A 295 8.37 14.77 7.40
C GLY A 295 8.18 13.93 8.66
N LEU A 296 7.33 12.90 8.61
CA LEU A 296 7.20 11.94 9.71
C LEU A 296 8.49 11.13 9.92
N LEU A 297 9.16 10.69 8.85
CA LEU A 297 10.43 9.96 8.93
C LEU A 297 11.61 10.84 9.31
N GLU A 298 11.61 12.11 8.94
CA GLU A 298 12.58 13.11 9.40
C GLU A 298 12.47 13.29 10.93
N ALA A 299 11.24 13.45 11.43
CA ALA A 299 10.97 13.54 12.87
C ALA A 299 11.27 12.22 13.61
N GLN A 300 11.06 11.07 12.96
CA GLN A 300 11.29 9.75 13.52
C GLN A 300 12.63 9.18 13.01
N GLY A 301 13.75 9.79 13.41
CA GLY A 301 15.08 9.19 13.23
C GLY A 301 15.73 9.34 11.85
N GLU A 302 15.35 10.34 11.04
CA GLU A 302 15.94 10.61 9.71
C GLU A 302 15.88 9.42 8.72
N HIS A 303 14.79 8.65 8.77
CA HIS A 303 14.58 7.44 7.98
C HIS A 303 14.16 7.67 6.51
N HIS A 304 13.94 8.91 6.09
CA HIS A 304 13.61 9.29 4.72
C HIS A 304 14.71 8.85 3.71
N PRO A 305 14.40 8.59 2.43
CA PRO A 305 15.42 8.20 1.44
C PRO A 305 16.63 9.14 1.40
N CYS A 306 17.83 8.58 1.21
CA CYS A 306 19.02 9.40 0.88
C CYS A 306 18.84 10.08 -0.48
N LYS A 307 19.46 11.25 -0.65
CA LYS A 307 19.36 12.07 -1.87
C LYS A 307 20.69 12.58 -2.39
N GLN A 308 21.68 12.70 -1.51
CA GLN A 308 23.00 13.24 -1.82
C GLN A 308 24.10 12.33 -1.27
N THR A 309 25.26 12.33 -1.92
CA THR A 309 26.42 11.49 -1.59
C THR A 309 27.22 12.01 -0.40
N ASP A 310 27.04 13.27 0.00
CA ASP A 310 27.62 13.88 1.20
C ASP A 310 26.87 13.51 2.50
N LYS A 311 25.58 13.14 2.40
CA LYS A 311 24.70 12.76 3.51
C LYS A 311 24.01 11.41 3.25
N ILE A 312 24.81 10.36 3.08
CA ILE A 312 24.36 9.02 2.72
C ILE A 312 24.51 8.01 3.87
N CYS A 313 23.55 7.10 4.01
CA CYS A 313 23.65 5.97 4.94
C CYS A 313 24.46 4.81 4.35
N GLU A 314 24.96 3.90 5.20
CA GLU A 314 25.76 2.74 4.79
C GLU A 314 25.07 1.90 3.71
N SER A 315 23.77 1.64 3.85
CA SER A 315 23.00 0.83 2.89
C SER A 315 23.00 1.45 1.49
N CYS A 316 22.81 2.77 1.37
CA CYS A 316 22.87 3.45 0.08
C CYS A 316 24.31 3.57 -0.45
N ALA A 317 25.32 3.67 0.42
CA ALA A 317 26.72 3.67 0.01
C ALA A 317 27.19 2.32 -0.55
N LEU A 318 26.58 1.21 -0.10
CA LEU A 318 26.87 -0.15 -0.56
C LEU A 318 26.02 -0.55 -1.78
N PHE A 319 24.69 -0.40 -1.67
CA PHE A 319 23.73 -0.80 -2.70
C PHE A 319 23.51 0.27 -3.78
N GLY A 320 24.10 1.45 -3.65
CA GLY A 320 23.91 2.57 -4.57
C GLY A 320 22.71 3.48 -4.24
N LEU A 321 22.77 4.68 -4.80
CA LEU A 321 21.86 5.80 -4.58
C LEU A 321 21.38 6.34 -5.93
N VAL A 322 20.07 6.52 -6.06
CA VAL A 322 19.49 7.38 -7.11
C VAL A 322 19.29 8.75 -6.46
N GLY A 323 20.26 9.63 -6.67
CA GLY A 323 20.30 10.95 -6.04
C GLY A 323 19.50 12.00 -6.80
N GLU A 324 19.40 13.19 -6.22
CA GLU A 324 18.84 14.38 -6.88
C GLU A 324 19.94 15.15 -7.62
N ASP A 325 19.55 15.96 -8.60
CA ASP A 325 20.47 16.86 -9.32
C ASP A 325 21.70 16.18 -9.94
N GLY A 326 21.56 14.90 -10.30
CA GLY A 326 22.65 14.11 -10.91
C GLY A 326 23.61 13.46 -9.90
N ASP A 327 23.42 13.64 -8.59
CA ASP A 327 24.28 13.09 -7.53
C ASP A 327 24.00 11.60 -7.23
N SER A 328 24.03 10.77 -8.27
CA SER A 328 23.78 9.33 -8.19
C SER A 328 25.05 8.55 -7.92
N LEU A 329 24.94 7.48 -7.13
CA LEU A 329 26.04 6.58 -6.77
C LEU A 329 25.77 5.18 -7.30
N SER A 330 26.73 4.64 -8.06
CA SER A 330 26.68 3.25 -8.51
C SER A 330 26.78 2.27 -7.33
N SER A 331 26.13 1.11 -7.46
CA SER A 331 26.22 0.03 -6.48
C SER A 331 27.62 -0.57 -6.49
N ARG A 332 28.20 -0.82 -5.31
CA ARG A 332 29.48 -1.54 -5.15
C ARG A 332 29.31 -3.06 -5.09
N ILE A 333 28.07 -3.52 -5.17
CA ILE A 333 27.69 -4.93 -5.26
C ILE A 333 26.73 -5.17 -6.44
N SER A 334 26.84 -6.32 -7.08
CA SER A 334 25.94 -6.74 -8.15
C SER A 334 25.49 -8.18 -7.94
N PHE A 335 24.22 -8.44 -8.23
CA PHE A 335 23.61 -9.77 -8.12
C PHE A 335 23.38 -10.29 -9.52
N GLY A 336 24.04 -11.40 -9.86
CA GLY A 336 23.71 -12.15 -11.07
C GLY A 336 22.36 -12.85 -10.93
N ASP A 337 21.74 -13.15 -12.07
CA ASP A 337 20.49 -13.90 -12.11
C ASP A 337 20.70 -15.32 -11.54
N ALA A 338 19.76 -15.77 -10.71
CA ALA A 338 19.76 -17.12 -10.18
C ALA A 338 19.25 -18.07 -11.25
N VAL A 339 20.09 -19.05 -11.60
CA VAL A 339 19.79 -20.04 -12.63
C VAL A 339 19.67 -21.43 -12.04
N PRO A 340 18.81 -22.31 -12.58
CA PRO A 340 18.65 -23.69 -12.12
C PRO A 340 19.98 -24.42 -11.98
N CYS A 341 20.15 -25.13 -10.87
CA CYS A 341 21.32 -25.98 -10.60
C CYS A 341 20.89 -27.34 -10.01
N ASP A 342 21.77 -28.32 -10.10
CA ASP A 342 21.57 -29.64 -9.51
C ASP A 342 21.85 -29.65 -7.99
N ALA A 343 21.74 -30.83 -7.37
CA ALA A 343 22.01 -31.02 -5.95
C ALA A 343 23.50 -30.77 -5.57
N GLY A 344 24.41 -30.84 -6.53
CA GLY A 344 25.83 -30.50 -6.35
C GLY A 344 26.12 -29.00 -6.53
N GLY A 345 25.13 -28.18 -6.88
CA GLY A 345 25.31 -26.76 -7.18
C GLY A 345 25.78 -26.47 -8.60
N SER A 346 25.93 -27.49 -9.45
CA SER A 346 26.31 -27.29 -10.86
C SER A 346 25.14 -26.77 -11.65
N ARG A 347 25.35 -25.69 -12.40
CA ARG A 347 24.29 -25.04 -13.20
C ARG A 347 23.82 -26.00 -14.28
N ILE A 348 22.50 -26.17 -14.38
CA ILE A 348 21.88 -26.95 -15.45
C ILE A 348 22.08 -26.20 -16.78
N SER A 349 22.37 -26.91 -17.87
CA SER A 349 22.61 -26.27 -19.18
C SER A 349 21.41 -25.43 -19.64
N ALA A 350 21.69 -24.35 -20.38
CA ALA A 350 20.66 -23.55 -21.05
C ALA A 350 20.01 -24.32 -22.21
N ASP A 351 20.70 -25.33 -22.75
CA ASP A 351 20.27 -26.08 -23.93
C ASP A 351 19.24 -27.18 -23.61
N VAL A 352 18.88 -27.33 -22.33
CA VAL A 352 17.81 -28.26 -21.91
C VAL A 352 16.50 -27.85 -22.59
N PRO A 353 15.87 -28.74 -23.38
CA PRO A 353 14.65 -28.44 -24.10
C PRO A 353 13.54 -27.90 -23.19
N HIS A 354 12.80 -26.91 -23.70
CA HIS A 354 11.73 -26.22 -22.98
C HIS A 354 10.76 -27.17 -22.24
N ASN A 355 10.29 -28.21 -22.91
CA ASN A 355 9.33 -29.17 -22.33
C ASN A 355 9.85 -29.95 -21.11
N GLN A 356 11.18 -30.04 -20.89
CA GLN A 356 11.76 -30.73 -19.74
C GLN A 356 11.70 -29.91 -18.44
N TRP A 357 11.33 -28.63 -18.51
CA TRP A 357 11.14 -27.78 -17.33
C TRP A 357 9.78 -27.98 -16.65
N LYS A 358 8.90 -28.84 -17.18
CA LYS A 358 7.54 -29.05 -16.65
C LYS A 358 7.51 -29.34 -15.15
N ASP A 359 8.44 -30.17 -14.65
CA ASP A 359 8.51 -30.58 -13.25
C ASP A 359 9.08 -29.50 -12.31
N TRP A 360 9.37 -28.30 -12.84
CA TRP A 360 9.71 -27.11 -12.06
C TRP A 360 8.49 -26.26 -11.72
N TYR A 361 7.35 -26.49 -12.38
CA TYR A 361 6.20 -25.61 -12.30
C TYR A 361 4.98 -26.28 -11.68
N LEU A 362 4.21 -25.47 -10.96
CA LEU A 362 2.82 -25.80 -10.66
C LEU A 362 1.97 -25.64 -11.93
N LYS A 363 0.75 -26.21 -11.91
CA LYS A 363 -0.26 -25.87 -12.91
C LYS A 363 -0.69 -24.40 -12.75
N PRO A 364 -1.15 -23.74 -13.83
CA PRO A 364 -1.75 -22.42 -13.72
C PRO A 364 -2.83 -22.37 -12.63
N CYS A 365 -2.78 -21.33 -11.81
CA CYS A 365 -3.64 -21.17 -10.64
C CYS A 365 -4.04 -19.71 -10.44
N VAL A 366 -5.18 -19.45 -9.80
CA VAL A 366 -5.68 -18.11 -9.57
C VAL A 366 -5.14 -17.58 -8.23
N LEU A 367 -4.48 -16.42 -8.28
CA LEU A 367 -4.20 -15.65 -7.08
C LEU A 367 -5.44 -14.84 -6.69
N PRO A 368 -5.93 -14.93 -5.44
CA PRO A 368 -7.01 -14.08 -4.95
C PRO A 368 -6.63 -12.60 -4.95
N GLU A 369 -7.63 -11.72 -4.89
CA GLU A 369 -7.44 -10.26 -4.79
C GLU A 369 -6.53 -9.94 -3.59
N LEU A 370 -5.33 -9.46 -3.88
CA LEU A 370 -4.36 -9.04 -2.87
C LEU A 370 -4.67 -7.59 -2.48
N SER A 371 -5.70 -7.38 -1.66
CA SER A 371 -6.01 -6.03 -1.16
C SER A 371 -5.04 -5.61 -0.05
N TYR A 372 -4.49 -4.39 -0.14
CA TYR A 372 -3.73 -3.76 0.93
C TYR A 372 -4.49 -2.57 1.52
N PRO A 373 -4.34 -2.27 2.83
CA PRO A 373 -4.87 -1.04 3.36
C PRO A 373 -4.23 0.14 2.63
N LYS A 374 -5.03 1.12 2.19
CA LYS A 374 -4.49 2.35 1.61
C LYS A 374 -3.80 3.17 2.70
N THR A 375 -2.92 4.11 2.35
CA THR A 375 -2.33 5.09 3.29
C THR A 375 -3.39 5.89 4.06
N SER A 376 -4.59 6.02 3.49
CA SER A 376 -5.76 6.58 4.19
C SER A 376 -6.26 5.77 5.40
N SER A 377 -5.84 4.52 5.55
CA SER A 377 -6.09 3.66 6.70
C SER A 377 -4.94 3.79 7.72
N VAL A 378 -4.88 4.96 8.34
CA VAL A 378 -3.79 5.41 9.23
C VAL A 378 -3.46 4.39 10.33
N GLU A 379 -4.47 3.67 10.81
CA GLU A 379 -4.41 2.73 11.91
C GLU A 379 -3.50 1.51 11.67
N PHE A 380 -3.25 1.16 10.40
CA PHE A 380 -2.37 0.05 10.04
C PHE A 380 -0.91 0.45 9.88
N TYR A 381 -0.63 1.74 9.71
CA TYR A 381 0.71 2.26 9.41
C TYR A 381 1.33 3.06 10.56
N THR A 382 0.51 3.45 11.54
CA THR A 382 0.94 4.26 12.69
C THR A 382 0.80 3.49 14.00
N ILE A 383 1.58 3.92 14.99
CA ILE A 383 1.46 3.49 16.38
C ILE A 383 0.37 4.34 17.02
N LYS A 384 -0.59 3.70 17.70
CA LYS A 384 -1.63 4.41 18.44
C LYS A 384 -0.97 5.18 19.60
N PRO A 385 -1.17 6.51 19.72
CA PRO A 385 -0.65 7.26 20.86
C PRO A 385 -1.20 6.72 22.19
N SER A 386 -0.36 6.61 23.22
CA SER A 386 -0.74 6.06 24.53
C SER A 386 -1.84 6.87 25.21
N GLU A 387 -1.79 8.20 25.09
CA GLU A 387 -2.80 9.15 25.60
C GLU A 387 -4.10 9.15 24.78
N CYS A 388 -4.17 8.42 23.66
CA CYS A 388 -5.36 8.36 22.82
C CYS A 388 -6.41 7.42 23.41
N ASN A 389 -7.32 7.99 24.20
CA ASN A 389 -8.44 7.28 24.82
C ASN A 389 -9.60 6.97 23.84
N THR A 390 -9.42 7.30 22.55
CA THR A 390 -10.43 7.07 21.51
C THR A 390 -9.86 6.22 20.38
N SER A 391 -10.69 5.89 19.40
CA SER A 391 -10.23 5.31 18.12
C SER A 391 -10.01 6.36 17.03
N GLU A 392 -9.92 7.64 17.38
CA GLU A 392 -9.77 8.72 16.41
C GLU A 392 -8.37 9.33 16.47
N TRP A 393 -7.45 8.79 15.66
CA TRP A 393 -6.17 9.43 15.34
C TRP A 393 -5.91 9.44 13.83
N ASN A 394 -5.01 10.32 13.40
CA ASN A 394 -4.50 10.39 12.04
C ASN A 394 -3.02 10.80 12.05
N TYR A 395 -2.48 11.24 10.91
CA TYR A 395 -1.07 11.63 10.80
C TYR A 395 -0.69 12.96 11.46
N ASP A 396 -1.68 13.82 11.77
CA ASP A 396 -1.48 15.16 12.31
C ASP A 396 -1.90 15.31 13.78
N TYR A 397 -2.92 14.56 14.20
CA TYR A 397 -3.54 14.72 15.52
C TYR A 397 -4.22 13.44 15.99
N TYR A 398 -4.48 13.38 17.30
CA TYR A 398 -5.38 12.41 17.90
C TYR A 398 -6.37 13.06 18.85
N LYS A 399 -7.46 12.35 19.11
CA LYS A 399 -8.54 12.81 19.97
C LYS A 399 -8.37 12.22 21.38
N MET A 400 -8.22 13.10 22.36
CA MET A 400 -8.08 12.75 23.77
C MET A 400 -9.44 12.52 24.43
N ALA A 401 -10.41 13.40 24.14
CA ALA A 401 -11.77 13.34 24.69
C ALA A 401 -12.77 13.99 23.72
N LYS A 402 -14.04 14.14 24.15
CA LYS A 402 -15.07 14.81 23.35
C LYS A 402 -14.63 16.24 23.01
N ASN A 403 -14.46 16.52 21.72
CA ASN A 403 -13.98 17.81 21.17
C ASN A 403 -12.60 18.27 21.66
N GLN A 404 -11.80 17.40 22.26
CA GLN A 404 -10.43 17.69 22.68
C GLN A 404 -9.44 16.90 21.82
N TYR A 405 -8.55 17.63 21.15
CA TYR A 405 -7.59 17.09 20.19
C TYR A 405 -6.19 17.58 20.54
N LYS A 406 -5.19 16.72 20.38
CA LYS A 406 -3.76 17.06 20.49
C LYS A 406 -3.13 16.91 19.12
N ILE A 407 -2.42 17.95 18.68
CA ILE A 407 -1.62 17.92 17.46
C ILE A 407 -0.30 17.26 17.81
N GLU A 408 0.02 16.17 17.14
CA GLU A 408 1.26 15.43 17.35
C GLU A 408 1.56 14.62 16.09
N ASN A 409 2.83 14.58 15.70
CA ASN A 409 3.26 13.77 14.56
C ASN A 409 3.03 12.29 14.88
N ALA A 410 2.31 11.58 14.01
CA ALA A 410 2.11 10.16 14.21
C ALA A 410 3.42 9.39 14.04
N ALA A 411 3.75 8.52 14.99
CA ALA A 411 4.84 7.58 14.85
C ALA A 411 4.47 6.46 13.87
N LEU A 412 5.28 6.27 12.83
CA LEU A 412 5.14 5.19 11.85
C LEU A 412 5.61 3.86 12.47
N ARG A 413 4.97 2.76 12.08
CA ARG A 413 5.30 1.42 12.60
C ARG A 413 6.65 0.87 12.12
N GLY A 414 7.15 1.33 10.96
CA GLY A 414 8.46 0.97 10.42
C GLY A 414 8.44 0.22 9.09
N ARG A 415 9.33 -0.77 8.91
CA ARG A 415 9.53 -1.50 7.64
C ARG A 415 8.61 -2.70 7.55
N LYS A 416 7.68 -2.68 6.59
CA LYS A 416 6.71 -3.77 6.38
C LYS A 416 7.43 -5.03 5.90
N MET A 417 7.26 -6.13 6.63
CA MET A 417 7.77 -7.46 6.30
C MET A 417 6.65 -8.49 6.37
N TYR A 418 6.69 -9.49 5.50
CA TYR A 418 5.69 -10.57 5.47
C TYR A 418 6.20 -11.78 6.24
N TRP A 419 5.28 -12.44 6.95
CA TRP A 419 5.60 -13.69 7.61
C TRP A 419 5.85 -14.82 6.62
N HIS A 420 6.73 -15.74 7.00
CA HIS A 420 6.78 -17.05 6.39
C HIS A 420 5.58 -17.89 6.84
N ASN A 421 5.00 -18.65 5.92
CA ASN A 421 3.87 -19.52 6.20
C ASN A 421 3.97 -20.75 5.30
N SER A 422 3.84 -21.93 5.90
CA SER A 422 3.82 -23.22 5.21
C SER A 422 2.42 -23.61 4.72
N ASN A 423 1.37 -22.96 5.23
CA ASN A 423 0.00 -23.25 4.83
C ASN A 423 -0.24 -22.70 3.42
N GLN A 424 -0.22 -23.59 2.44
CA GLN A 424 -0.64 -23.28 1.09
C GLN A 424 -2.13 -22.94 1.12
N ILE A 425 -2.47 -21.68 0.89
CA ILE A 425 -3.86 -21.30 0.68
C ILE A 425 -4.37 -22.10 -0.52
N ALA A 426 -5.52 -22.75 -0.38
CA ALA A 426 -6.15 -23.46 -1.47
C ALA A 426 -6.39 -22.49 -2.65
N LEU A 427 -5.56 -22.61 -3.69
CA LEU A 427 -5.66 -21.75 -4.87
C LEU A 427 -6.86 -22.20 -5.68
N SER A 428 -7.76 -21.28 -6.03
CA SER A 428 -8.87 -21.60 -6.91
C SER A 428 -8.35 -21.84 -8.33
N GLN A 429 -9.05 -22.68 -9.08
CA GLN A 429 -8.79 -22.88 -10.50
C GLN A 429 -9.59 -21.92 -11.39
N LYS A 430 -10.61 -21.26 -10.81
CA LYS A 430 -11.48 -20.34 -11.53
C LYS A 430 -11.49 -18.97 -10.86
N ALA A 431 -11.30 -17.93 -11.67
CA ALA A 431 -11.43 -16.55 -11.24
C ALA A 431 -12.91 -16.14 -11.18
N THR A 432 -13.22 -15.25 -10.24
CA THR A 432 -14.56 -14.72 -9.97
C THR A 432 -14.63 -13.19 -10.10
N SER A 433 -13.49 -12.52 -10.30
CA SER A 433 -13.39 -11.06 -10.50
C SER A 433 -12.17 -10.71 -11.38
N ASP A 434 -12.27 -9.59 -12.09
CA ASP A 434 -11.20 -8.90 -12.82
C ASP A 434 -10.00 -8.45 -11.97
N ARG A 435 -10.13 -8.46 -10.63
CA ARG A 435 -9.05 -8.08 -9.69
C ARG A 435 -8.17 -9.25 -9.25
N GLN A 436 -8.38 -10.42 -9.83
CA GLN A 436 -7.53 -11.59 -9.62
C GLN A 436 -6.50 -11.69 -10.75
N SER A 437 -5.59 -12.65 -10.64
CA SER A 437 -4.66 -12.95 -11.74
C SER A 437 -4.38 -14.45 -11.80
N VAL A 438 -4.28 -15.00 -13.01
CA VAL A 438 -3.81 -16.39 -13.20
C VAL A 438 -2.30 -16.39 -13.32
N VAL A 439 -1.64 -17.29 -12.61
CA VAL A 439 -0.18 -17.38 -12.59
C VAL A 439 0.28 -18.82 -12.70
N ARG A 440 1.50 -19.03 -13.22
CA ARG A 440 2.18 -20.34 -13.16
C ARG A 440 3.44 -20.25 -12.29
N PRO A 441 3.37 -20.64 -11.01
CA PRO A 441 4.51 -20.56 -10.08
C PRO A 441 5.56 -21.65 -10.30
N VAL A 442 6.80 -21.37 -9.88
CA VAL A 442 7.83 -22.40 -9.67
C VAL A 442 7.58 -23.09 -8.34
N LEU A 443 7.78 -24.40 -8.29
CA LEU A 443 7.61 -25.26 -7.12
C LEU A 443 8.58 -24.93 -5.98
N ASP A 444 8.26 -25.42 -4.79
CA ASP A 444 9.22 -25.52 -3.69
C ASP A 444 10.27 -26.60 -3.97
N ASN A 445 11.30 -26.66 -3.11
CA ASN A 445 12.41 -27.61 -3.18
C ASN A 445 13.17 -27.57 -4.51
N LYS A 446 13.22 -26.41 -5.16
CA LYS A 446 14.01 -26.14 -6.36
C LYS A 446 15.23 -25.31 -5.99
N ARG A 447 16.37 -25.64 -6.59
CA ARG A 447 17.66 -25.01 -6.32
C ARG A 447 18.11 -24.19 -7.52
N PHE A 448 18.58 -22.98 -7.22
CA PHE A 448 19.18 -22.07 -8.17
C PHE A 448 20.57 -21.69 -7.66
N SER A 449 21.49 -21.37 -8.56
CA SER A 449 22.82 -20.86 -8.25
C SER A 449 22.98 -19.47 -8.85
N MET A 450 23.57 -18.55 -8.08
CA MET A 450 23.87 -17.19 -8.49
C MET A 450 25.26 -16.78 -8.04
N ARG A 451 25.76 -15.69 -8.63
CA ARG A 451 27.01 -15.05 -8.21
C ARG A 451 26.75 -13.61 -7.82
N ILE A 452 27.22 -13.22 -6.65
CA ILE A 452 27.17 -11.85 -6.14
C ILE A 452 28.58 -11.28 -6.25
N THR A 453 28.81 -10.28 -7.09
CA THR A 453 30.11 -9.62 -7.21
C THR A 453 30.15 -8.38 -6.33
N PHE A 454 31.33 -8.06 -5.82
CA PHE A 454 31.55 -6.85 -5.03
C PHE A 454 32.90 -6.21 -5.37
N SER A 455 32.97 -4.89 -5.26
CA SER A 455 34.17 -4.11 -5.54
C SER A 455 34.33 -3.00 -4.51
N ASP A 456 35.55 -2.82 -4.03
CA ASP A 456 35.94 -1.77 -3.09
C ASP A 456 34.98 -1.70 -1.90
N ILE A 457 34.78 -2.84 -1.21
CA ILE A 457 34.03 -2.91 0.05
C ILE A 457 34.99 -3.18 1.22
N SER A 458 34.60 -2.72 2.41
CA SER A 458 35.34 -3.04 3.63
C SER A 458 35.04 -4.47 4.09
N LYS A 459 35.93 -5.04 4.90
CA LYS A 459 35.71 -6.35 5.55
C LYS A 459 34.41 -6.37 6.38
N LYS A 460 34.12 -5.27 7.05
CA LYS A 460 32.86 -5.07 7.80
C LYS A 460 31.63 -5.16 6.90
N GLU A 461 31.63 -4.47 5.75
CA GLU A 461 30.54 -4.53 4.78
C GLU A 461 30.36 -5.94 4.20
N LEU A 462 31.46 -6.64 3.88
CA LEU A 462 31.41 -8.02 3.38
C LEU A 462 30.78 -8.96 4.42
N CYS A 463 31.22 -8.92 5.67
CA CYS A 463 30.67 -9.75 6.74
C CYS A 463 29.19 -9.41 7.02
N ARG A 464 28.81 -8.13 6.97
CA ARG A 464 27.39 -7.73 7.08
C ARG A 464 26.54 -8.23 5.92
N LEU A 465 27.06 -8.20 4.69
CA LEU A 465 26.38 -8.75 3.52
C LEU A 465 26.19 -10.27 3.68
N LEU A 466 27.24 -11.00 4.06
CA LEU A 466 27.18 -12.45 4.33
C LEU A 466 26.18 -12.79 5.44
N TRP A 467 26.16 -11.99 6.50
CA TRP A 467 25.16 -12.13 7.56
C TRP A 467 23.75 -11.94 7.02
N VAL A 468 23.47 -10.92 6.20
CA VAL A 468 22.11 -10.68 5.69
C VAL A 468 21.66 -11.76 4.70
N LEU A 469 22.57 -12.39 3.96
CA LEU A 469 22.22 -13.50 3.07
C LEU A 469 21.61 -14.66 3.87
N SER A 470 22.17 -14.99 5.03
CA SER A 470 21.77 -16.15 5.85
C SER A 470 21.06 -15.82 7.17
N PHE A 471 20.95 -14.54 7.52
CA PHE A 471 20.61 -14.02 8.88
C PHE A 471 21.52 -14.55 10.02
N GLY A 472 22.64 -15.20 9.68
CA GLY A 472 23.47 -15.97 10.61
C GLY A 472 22.73 -17.18 11.22
N ASP A 473 21.68 -17.68 10.57
CA ASP A 473 20.83 -18.76 11.06
C ASP A 473 20.17 -19.51 9.89
N GLU A 474 20.49 -20.79 9.71
CA GLU A 474 19.96 -21.62 8.62
C GLU A 474 18.44 -21.83 8.70
N SER A 475 17.81 -21.61 9.85
CA SER A 475 16.35 -21.64 9.99
C SER A 475 15.66 -20.40 9.42
N CYS A 476 16.42 -19.36 9.05
CA CYS A 476 15.87 -18.14 8.47
C CYS A 476 15.77 -18.21 6.94
N ALA A 477 14.89 -17.37 6.38
CA ALA A 477 14.60 -17.27 4.97
C ALA A 477 14.29 -15.82 4.55
N HIS A 478 14.36 -15.57 3.25
CA HIS A 478 13.95 -14.33 2.59
C HIS A 478 12.58 -14.51 1.92
N LYS A 479 11.86 -13.40 1.72
CA LYS A 479 10.54 -13.39 1.07
C LYS A 479 10.56 -12.62 -0.26
N ILE A 480 10.50 -13.32 -1.39
CA ILE A 480 10.67 -12.79 -2.76
C ILE A 480 9.41 -13.02 -3.63
N GLY A 481 9.22 -12.18 -4.66
CA GLY A 481 8.16 -12.37 -5.64
C GLY A 481 6.75 -11.94 -5.19
N ARG A 482 5.76 -12.26 -6.02
CA ARG A 482 4.33 -11.98 -5.80
C ARG A 482 3.68 -13.09 -4.95
N GLY A 483 2.53 -12.77 -4.34
CA GLY A 483 1.79 -13.73 -3.52
C GLY A 483 2.31 -13.92 -2.09
N LYS A 484 3.21 -13.04 -1.60
CA LYS A 484 3.77 -13.13 -0.24
C LYS A 484 2.73 -13.31 0.87
N PRO A 485 1.58 -12.57 0.87
CA PRO A 485 0.53 -12.78 1.88
C PRO A 485 -0.11 -14.17 1.84
N LEU A 486 0.02 -14.88 0.72
CA LEU A 486 -0.56 -16.20 0.48
C LEU A 486 0.39 -17.36 0.81
N GLY A 487 1.54 -17.06 1.41
CA GLY A 487 2.57 -18.05 1.74
C GLY A 487 3.68 -18.19 0.68
N PHE A 488 3.52 -17.62 -0.52
CA PHE A 488 4.52 -17.75 -1.60
C PHE A 488 5.83 -17.03 -1.28
N GLY A 489 6.89 -17.40 -1.98
CA GLY A 489 8.10 -16.59 -2.04
C GLY A 489 9.13 -16.82 -0.93
N SER A 490 8.96 -17.83 -0.09
CA SER A 490 9.97 -18.18 0.93
C SER A 490 11.17 -18.85 0.26
N VAL A 491 12.36 -18.26 0.40
CA VAL A 491 13.61 -18.78 -0.18
C VAL A 491 14.75 -18.69 0.82
N ARG A 492 15.67 -19.66 0.81
CA ARG A 492 16.90 -19.62 1.60
C ARG A 492 18.08 -19.29 0.69
N LEU A 493 18.90 -18.32 1.09
CA LEU A 493 20.16 -18.02 0.42
C LEU A 493 21.30 -18.69 1.18
N LEU A 494 22.17 -19.37 0.45
CA LEU A 494 23.22 -20.23 0.98
C LEU A 494 24.56 -19.83 0.32
N PRO A 495 25.35 -18.94 0.93
CA PRO A 495 26.71 -18.68 0.48
C PRO A 495 27.52 -19.99 0.51
N THR A 496 28.07 -20.39 -0.63
CA THR A 496 28.84 -21.64 -0.79
C THR A 496 30.33 -21.41 -0.87
N SER A 497 30.77 -20.26 -1.40
CA SER A 497 32.16 -19.83 -1.36
C SER A 497 32.30 -18.31 -1.47
N VAL A 498 33.38 -17.77 -0.92
CA VAL A 498 33.72 -16.35 -1.00
C VAL A 498 35.16 -16.23 -1.50
N LYS A 499 35.32 -15.61 -2.68
CA LYS A 499 36.62 -15.44 -3.33
C LYS A 499 37.00 -13.97 -3.38
N LEU A 500 38.17 -13.64 -2.85
CA LEU A 500 38.78 -12.32 -2.98
C LEU A 500 39.68 -12.29 -4.20
N ARG A 501 39.58 -11.23 -4.98
CA ARG A 501 40.39 -10.95 -6.16
C ARG A 501 41.38 -9.85 -5.86
N ALA A 502 42.67 -10.16 -6.01
CA ALA A 502 43.72 -9.15 -6.02
C ALA A 502 44.29 -9.01 -7.44
N ILE A 503 44.69 -7.79 -7.78
CA ILE A 503 45.39 -7.47 -9.03
C ILE A 503 46.74 -6.89 -8.63
N SER A 504 47.81 -7.49 -9.13
CA SER A 504 49.18 -7.03 -8.91
C SER A 504 49.92 -6.94 -10.23
N MET A 505 50.89 -6.04 -10.32
CA MET A 505 51.79 -5.94 -11.46
C MET A 505 53.09 -6.66 -11.12
N GLN A 506 53.48 -7.65 -11.93
CA GLN A 506 54.77 -8.35 -11.81
C GLN A 506 55.38 -8.42 -13.21
N ASP A 507 56.63 -7.97 -13.35
CA ASP A 507 57.38 -7.97 -14.63
C ASP A 507 56.62 -7.36 -15.82
N GLY A 508 55.88 -6.28 -15.59
CA GLY A 508 55.06 -5.63 -16.62
C GLY A 508 53.75 -6.35 -16.97
N MET A 509 53.45 -7.50 -16.34
CA MET A 509 52.21 -8.25 -16.53
C MET A 509 51.21 -8.00 -15.40
N ILE A 510 49.92 -7.92 -15.75
CA ILE A 510 48.82 -7.87 -14.79
C ILE A 510 48.50 -9.29 -14.33
N ILE A 511 48.87 -9.61 -13.09
CA ILE A 511 48.55 -10.88 -12.46
C ILE A 511 47.27 -10.72 -11.64
N ARG A 512 46.34 -11.66 -11.84
CA ARG A 512 45.10 -11.77 -11.05
C ARG A 512 45.23 -12.98 -10.14
N SER A 513 45.12 -12.78 -8.84
CA SER A 513 45.06 -13.89 -7.88
C SER A 513 43.69 -13.98 -7.25
N LEU A 514 43.29 -15.21 -6.92
CA LEU A 514 42.08 -15.52 -6.16
C LEU A 514 42.49 -16.16 -4.84
N SER A 515 41.90 -15.71 -3.75
CA SER A 515 42.08 -16.29 -2.42
C SER A 515 40.72 -16.55 -1.78
N ASP A 516 40.66 -17.56 -0.92
CA ASP A 516 39.47 -17.84 -0.12
C ASP A 516 39.36 -16.87 1.04
N PHE A 517 38.13 -16.43 1.32
CA PHE A 517 37.80 -15.69 2.52
C PHE A 517 37.13 -16.62 3.52
N ASP A 518 37.57 -16.60 4.78
CA ASP A 518 36.89 -17.30 5.86
C ASP A 518 35.57 -16.58 6.20
N PHE A 519 34.45 -17.23 5.88
CA PHE A 519 33.11 -16.74 6.17
C PHE A 519 32.43 -17.57 7.28
N SER A 520 33.20 -18.16 8.18
CA SER A 520 32.66 -18.78 9.39
C SER A 520 31.79 -17.81 10.21
N GLY A 521 30.81 -18.35 10.93
CA GLY A 521 29.88 -17.55 11.72
C GLY A 521 30.58 -16.65 12.74
N GLU A 522 31.68 -17.10 13.34
CA GLU A 522 32.50 -16.31 14.28
C GLU A 522 33.13 -15.10 13.59
N VAL A 523 33.73 -15.29 12.41
CA VAL A 523 34.32 -14.20 11.63
C VAL A 523 33.25 -13.21 11.18
N ILE A 524 32.11 -13.71 10.67
CA ILE A 524 30.98 -12.85 10.27
C ILE A 524 30.50 -12.00 11.45
N GLN A 525 30.29 -12.61 12.61
CA GLN A 525 29.77 -11.93 13.80
C GLN A 525 30.74 -10.85 14.30
N LYS A 526 32.03 -11.19 14.40
CA LYS A 526 33.08 -10.30 14.93
C LYS A 526 33.39 -9.16 13.96
N GLU A 527 33.72 -9.47 12.71
CA GLU A 527 34.20 -8.50 11.74
C GLU A 527 33.06 -7.66 11.16
N GLY A 528 31.85 -8.24 11.06
CA GLY A 528 30.64 -7.52 10.66
C GLY A 528 30.12 -6.57 11.74
N VAL A 529 30.58 -6.71 13.00
CA VAL A 529 30.09 -5.94 14.15
C VAL A 529 28.56 -5.98 14.18
N ILE A 530 28.01 -7.20 14.22
CA ILE A 530 26.56 -7.44 14.13
C ILE A 530 25.90 -7.05 15.46
N PRO A 531 24.96 -6.09 15.46
CA PRO A 531 24.38 -5.55 16.70
C PRO A 531 23.29 -6.49 17.26
N SER A 532 23.69 -7.58 17.91
CA SER A 532 22.79 -8.63 18.44
C SER A 532 21.69 -8.10 19.36
N ASP A 533 21.94 -6.99 20.06
CA ASP A 533 20.98 -6.42 21.01
C ASP A 533 19.99 -5.42 20.41
N GLN A 534 20.20 -5.01 19.16
CA GLN A 534 19.32 -4.07 18.47
C GLN A 534 17.92 -4.67 18.27
N LYS A 535 16.90 -3.92 18.71
CA LYS A 535 15.49 -4.34 18.61
C LYS A 535 15.09 -4.69 17.18
N SER A 536 15.41 -3.86 16.19
CA SER A 536 15.05 -4.12 14.79
C SER A 536 15.70 -5.40 14.25
N LEU A 537 16.90 -5.76 14.71
CA LEU A 537 17.58 -7.00 14.33
C LEU A 537 16.91 -8.22 14.97
N LYS A 538 16.51 -8.13 16.25
CA LYS A 538 15.72 -9.17 16.93
C LYS A 538 14.38 -9.38 16.22
N GLU A 539 13.67 -8.30 15.88
CA GLU A 539 12.41 -8.35 15.13
C GLU A 539 12.60 -8.93 13.73
N LEU A 540 13.65 -8.53 13.01
CA LEU A 540 13.98 -9.07 11.69
C LEU A 540 14.19 -10.59 11.74
N ARG A 541 14.96 -11.08 12.72
CA ARG A 541 15.20 -12.53 12.89
C ARG A 541 13.90 -13.29 13.13
N VAL A 542 13.04 -12.79 14.01
CA VAL A 542 11.73 -13.42 14.26
C VAL A 542 10.89 -13.46 12.97
N MET A 543 10.88 -12.37 12.20
CA MET A 543 10.16 -12.31 10.92
C MET A 543 10.74 -13.23 9.84
N ALA A 544 12.06 -13.50 9.89
CA ALA A 544 12.78 -14.32 8.90
C ALA A 544 12.70 -15.84 9.20
N GLN A 545 12.27 -16.26 10.38
CA GLN A 545 12.16 -17.68 10.73
C GLN A 545 11.21 -18.44 9.79
N TYR A 546 11.66 -19.62 9.35
CA TYR A 546 10.87 -20.55 8.53
C TYR A 546 10.84 -21.96 9.18
N PRO A 547 9.66 -22.59 9.38
CA PRO A 547 8.32 -22.01 9.15
C PRO A 547 8.06 -20.84 10.12
N GLY A 548 7.26 -19.87 9.68
CA GLY A 548 6.91 -18.73 10.52
C GLY A 548 5.83 -19.08 11.55
N PRO A 549 5.21 -18.08 12.21
CA PRO A 549 4.37 -18.29 13.39
C PRO A 549 2.98 -18.89 13.11
N GLY A 550 2.62 -19.09 11.84
CA GLY A 550 1.31 -19.63 11.45
C GLY A 550 1.15 -21.11 11.79
N THR A 551 -0.02 -21.49 12.31
CA THR A 551 -0.39 -22.89 12.53
C THR A 551 -1.71 -23.21 11.81
N ASN A 552 -2.11 -24.48 11.77
CA ASN A 552 -3.43 -24.88 11.26
C ASN A 552 -4.58 -24.32 12.11
N GLU A 553 -4.33 -24.08 13.40
CA GLU A 553 -5.32 -23.55 14.35
C GLU A 553 -5.41 -22.02 14.26
N VAL A 554 -4.26 -21.35 14.09
CA VAL A 554 -4.14 -19.89 13.95
C VAL A 554 -3.38 -19.57 12.66
N PRO A 555 -4.08 -19.52 11.51
CA PRO A 555 -3.44 -19.31 10.22
C PRO A 555 -2.97 -17.87 10.04
N VAL A 556 -1.98 -17.69 9.16
CA VAL A 556 -1.62 -16.38 8.62
C VAL A 556 -2.62 -16.02 7.52
N ASP A 557 -3.52 -15.07 7.77
CA ASP A 557 -4.57 -14.65 6.84
C ASP A 557 -5.01 -13.20 7.13
N TYR A 558 -5.70 -12.58 6.18
CA TYR A 558 -6.36 -11.30 6.40
C TYR A 558 -7.72 -11.46 7.09
N PRO A 559 -8.16 -10.46 7.87
CA PRO A 559 -9.52 -10.48 8.42
C PRO A 559 -10.56 -10.37 7.30
N ARG A 560 -11.62 -11.16 7.41
CA ARG A 560 -12.79 -11.13 6.52
C ARG A 560 -14.09 -11.02 7.34
N ILE A 561 -15.13 -10.43 6.74
CA ILE A 561 -16.46 -10.37 7.37
C ILE A 561 -17.09 -11.76 7.42
N LYS A 562 -16.91 -12.54 6.35
CA LYS A 562 -17.35 -13.93 6.19
C LYS A 562 -16.15 -14.78 5.77
N ILE A 563 -16.16 -16.07 6.07
CA ILE A 563 -15.03 -16.99 5.81
C ILE A 563 -14.63 -16.99 4.31
N ASP A 564 -15.63 -16.85 3.44
CA ASP A 564 -15.53 -16.79 1.98
C ASP A 564 -15.62 -15.35 1.41
N GLY A 565 -15.70 -14.34 2.27
CA GLY A 565 -15.88 -12.95 1.87
C GLY A 565 -14.61 -12.31 1.31
N SER A 566 -14.77 -11.21 0.56
CA SER A 566 -13.63 -10.44 0.05
C SER A 566 -12.89 -9.70 1.19
N ILE A 567 -11.57 -9.58 1.09
CA ILE A 567 -10.74 -8.88 2.08
C ILE A 567 -11.11 -7.38 2.11
N TYR A 568 -11.33 -6.78 0.95
CA TYR A 568 -11.68 -5.36 0.82
C TYR A 568 -12.97 -4.97 1.57
N GLU A 569 -13.95 -5.88 1.65
CA GLU A 569 -15.18 -5.64 2.43
C GLU A 569 -14.87 -5.40 3.90
N TRP A 570 -13.93 -6.14 4.49
CA TRP A 570 -13.55 -5.95 5.89
C TRP A 570 -12.93 -4.56 6.11
N PHE A 571 -11.99 -4.14 5.26
CA PHE A 571 -11.41 -2.79 5.35
C PHE A 571 -12.48 -1.70 5.18
N THR A 572 -13.45 -1.91 4.28
CA THR A 572 -14.57 -0.99 4.08
C THR A 572 -15.48 -0.94 5.31
N ALA A 573 -15.76 -2.09 5.92
CA ALA A 573 -16.57 -2.16 7.14
C ALA A 573 -15.86 -1.56 8.36
N ASN A 574 -14.53 -1.68 8.44
CA ASN A 574 -13.73 -1.10 9.52
C ASN A 574 -13.76 0.45 9.52
N ARG A 575 -14.08 1.06 8.37
CA ARG A 575 -14.23 2.52 8.22
C ARG A 575 -15.59 3.06 8.63
N LYS A 576 -16.58 2.20 8.94
CA LYS A 576 -17.88 2.67 9.43
C LYS A 576 -17.74 3.19 10.86
N PRO A 577 -18.45 4.27 11.24
CA PRO A 577 -18.39 4.80 12.60
C PRO A 577 -18.87 3.73 13.59
N ARG A 578 -17.91 3.10 14.28
CA ARG A 578 -18.10 2.24 15.43
C ARG A 578 -17.44 2.92 16.62
N ASN A 579 -17.82 2.54 17.84
CA ASN A 579 -17.15 3.03 19.06
C ASN A 579 -15.64 2.69 19.08
N GLN A 580 -15.19 1.69 18.30
CA GLN A 580 -13.79 1.32 18.16
C GLN A 580 -13.41 0.99 16.71
N MET A 581 -12.28 1.52 16.23
CA MET A 581 -11.62 1.08 15.00
C MET A 581 -10.83 -0.19 15.29
N GLN A 582 -11.00 -1.23 14.46
CA GLN A 582 -10.22 -2.46 14.61
C GLN A 582 -8.86 -2.26 13.98
N VAL A 583 -7.80 -2.49 14.74
CA VAL A 583 -6.42 -2.61 14.24
C VAL A 583 -6.11 -4.08 13.98
N LEU A 584 -5.16 -4.37 13.09
CA LEU A 584 -4.66 -5.73 12.92
C LEU A 584 -3.96 -6.15 14.23
N PRO A 585 -4.22 -7.36 14.76
CA PRO A 585 -3.59 -7.83 15.97
C PRO A 585 -2.06 -7.79 15.81
N ASN A 586 -1.37 -7.14 16.76
CA ASN A 586 0.08 -7.16 16.83
C ASN A 586 0.50 -8.43 17.56
N ILE A 587 1.36 -9.22 16.93
CA ILE A 587 2.11 -10.26 17.63
C ILE A 587 3.23 -9.56 18.39
N ALA A 588 3.33 -9.77 19.70
CA ALA A 588 4.48 -9.34 20.45
C ALA A 588 5.71 -10.11 19.95
N LEU A 589 6.68 -9.41 19.36
CA LEU A 589 7.95 -9.97 18.90
C LEU A 589 8.91 -10.18 20.08
N THR A 590 8.49 -10.95 21.10
CA THR A 590 9.38 -11.33 22.20
C THR A 590 10.22 -12.51 21.74
N GLY A 591 11.56 -12.40 21.75
CA GLY A 591 12.51 -13.38 21.22
C GLY A 591 12.59 -14.74 21.92
N ARG A 592 11.46 -15.30 22.39
CA ARG A 592 11.33 -16.71 22.77
C ARG A 592 10.62 -17.43 21.62
N GLN A 593 11.08 -18.64 21.29
CA GLN A 593 10.40 -19.53 20.34
C GLN A 593 8.88 -19.55 20.63
N PRO A 594 8.01 -19.63 19.61
CA PRO A 594 6.56 -19.71 19.80
C PRO A 594 6.14 -21.09 20.34
N GLY A 595 6.59 -21.41 21.55
CA GLY A 595 5.84 -22.28 22.45
C GLY A 595 4.71 -21.44 23.02
N LEU A 596 3.49 -21.70 22.56
CA LEU A 596 2.24 -21.10 23.03
C LEU A 596 2.15 -21.09 24.56
N ARG A 597 2.66 -20.04 25.21
CA ARG A 597 1.95 -19.43 26.31
C ARG A 597 1.14 -18.32 25.68
N ARG A 598 -0.18 -18.45 25.77
CA ARG A 598 -1.23 -17.48 25.39
C ARG A 598 -0.63 -16.29 24.68
N ALA A 599 -0.75 -16.24 23.36
CA ALA A 599 -0.54 -15.01 22.63
C ALA A 599 -1.27 -13.91 23.42
N GLU A 600 -0.51 -13.02 24.07
CA GLU A 600 -1.01 -11.74 24.50
C GLU A 600 -1.22 -10.93 23.23
N ILE A 601 -2.20 -11.37 22.43
CA ILE A 601 -3.06 -10.46 21.71
C ILE A 601 -3.53 -9.53 22.82
N GLN A 602 -3.00 -8.30 22.86
CA GLN A 602 -3.63 -7.24 23.64
C GLN A 602 -5.08 -7.18 23.15
N ARG A 603 -5.97 -7.90 23.84
CA ARG A 603 -7.40 -7.68 23.76
C ARG A 603 -7.53 -6.26 24.27
N THR A 604 -7.94 -5.34 23.40
CA THR A 604 -8.45 -4.04 23.85
C THR A 604 -9.47 -4.32 24.95
N ASP A 605 -9.17 -3.86 26.16
CA ASP A 605 -9.89 -4.19 27.38
C ASP A 605 -11.41 -4.14 27.17
N HIS A 606 -12.09 -5.24 27.48
CA HIS A 606 -13.50 -5.21 27.81
C HIS A 606 -13.62 -4.49 29.15
N PHE A 607 -13.77 -3.17 29.13
CA PHE A 607 -14.25 -2.45 30.30
C PHE A 607 -15.69 -2.90 30.56
N GLN A 608 -15.83 -3.87 31.47
CA GLN A 608 -17.08 -4.12 32.17
C GLN A 608 -17.41 -2.85 32.96
N SER A 609 -18.50 -2.18 32.61
CA SER A 609 -19.15 -1.23 33.50
C SER A 609 -19.66 -2.01 34.72
N GLY A 610 -18.96 -1.89 35.84
CA GLY A 610 -19.51 -2.24 37.15
C GLY A 610 -20.75 -1.37 37.41
N SER A 611 -21.91 -2.00 37.42
CA SER A 611 -23.14 -1.43 37.96
C SER A 611 -23.22 -1.84 39.42
N ASP A 612 -22.99 -0.88 40.32
CA ASP A 612 -23.40 -1.02 41.71
C ASP A 612 -24.93 -0.90 41.80
N ASP A 613 -25.49 -1.99 42.30
CA ASP A 613 -26.46 -2.05 43.39
C ASP A 613 -27.81 -1.31 43.24
N ARG A 614 -28.88 -2.12 43.10
CA ARG A 614 -30.12 -1.97 43.91
C ARG A 614 -31.10 -3.13 43.74
N SER A 615 -31.16 -3.93 44.80
CA SER A 615 -32.35 -4.52 45.43
C SER A 615 -33.36 -5.36 44.62
N LYS A 616 -33.33 -6.66 44.97
CA LYS A 616 -34.41 -7.65 45.02
C LYS A 616 -35.85 -7.09 45.12
N ARG A 617 -36.78 -7.67 44.34
CA ARG A 617 -38.12 -8.06 44.82
C ARG A 617 -38.70 -9.19 43.95
N ASN A 618 -39.10 -10.26 44.63
CA ASN A 618 -39.83 -11.44 44.14
C ASN A 618 -41.25 -11.08 43.67
N ARG A 619 -41.79 -11.85 42.71
CA ARG A 619 -43.08 -12.60 42.77
C ARG A 619 -43.43 -13.11 41.35
N GLU A 620 -43.41 -14.43 41.15
CA GLU A 620 -44.57 -15.35 41.16
C GLU A 620 -45.36 -15.39 39.83
N GLY A 621 -45.67 -16.61 39.35
CA GLY A 621 -46.81 -16.84 38.43
C GLY A 621 -46.53 -17.57 37.12
N ARG A 622 -46.46 -18.91 37.17
CA ARG A 622 -46.69 -19.89 36.07
C ARG A 622 -48.16 -19.84 35.55
N PRO A 623 -48.61 -20.67 34.56
CA PRO A 623 -48.08 -21.08 33.24
C PRO A 623 -49.22 -21.22 32.18
N SER A 624 -49.00 -22.06 31.14
CA SER A 624 -49.97 -22.76 30.24
C SER A 624 -50.31 -22.03 28.92
N GLU A 625 -50.50 -22.66 27.75
CA GLU A 625 -50.49 -24.05 27.30
C GLU A 625 -50.59 -24.08 25.74
N LYS A 626 -50.02 -25.13 25.11
CA LYS A 626 -50.53 -25.94 23.95
C LYS A 626 -50.98 -25.24 22.64
N ARG A 627 -50.94 -25.80 21.42
CA ARG A 627 -50.49 -27.06 20.80
C ARG A 627 -50.63 -26.89 19.26
N THR A 628 -49.67 -27.42 18.50
CA THR A 628 -49.78 -28.27 17.27
C THR A 628 -50.87 -28.04 16.20
N HIS A 629 -50.48 -27.93 14.91
CA HIS A 629 -50.49 -29.01 13.89
C HIS A 629 -50.09 -28.51 12.47
N ARG A 630 -49.20 -29.23 11.75
CA ARG A 630 -49.39 -29.97 10.44
C ARG A 630 -50.22 -29.20 9.38
N GLY A 631 -49.85 -29.04 8.10
CA GLY A 631 -48.91 -29.72 7.20
C GLY A 631 -49.70 -30.38 6.04
N THR A 632 -49.45 -30.01 4.77
CA THR A 632 -49.71 -30.82 3.56
C THR A 632 -49.06 -30.20 2.30
N ALA A 633 -48.62 -31.07 1.41
CA ALA A 633 -48.15 -30.82 0.04
C ALA A 633 -49.21 -31.33 -0.97
N ASP A 634 -49.25 -30.83 -2.21
CA ASP A 634 -48.86 -31.57 -3.42
C ASP A 634 -49.07 -30.81 -4.75
N ARG A 635 -48.43 -31.37 -5.79
CA ARG A 635 -48.20 -31.04 -7.23
C ARG A 635 -49.40 -30.65 -8.13
N HIS A 636 -49.13 -29.92 -9.24
CA HIS A 636 -49.20 -30.43 -10.64
C HIS A 636 -48.78 -29.44 -11.76
N ASP A 637 -48.32 -30.03 -12.88
CA ASP A 637 -47.80 -29.51 -14.16
C ASP A 637 -48.82 -28.77 -15.06
N ARG A 638 -48.33 -27.92 -16.00
CA ARG A 638 -48.40 -28.13 -17.47
C ARG A 638 -47.87 -26.96 -18.34
N ASN A 639 -47.25 -27.38 -19.45
CA ASN A 639 -46.69 -26.70 -20.64
C ASN A 639 -47.41 -25.49 -21.25
N THR A 640 -46.65 -24.64 -21.96
CA THR A 640 -46.92 -24.25 -23.38
C THR A 640 -45.68 -23.64 -24.07
N HIS A 641 -45.48 -24.02 -25.34
CA HIS A 641 -44.48 -23.58 -26.31
C HIS A 641 -44.59 -22.09 -26.69
N TYR A 642 -43.52 -21.47 -27.22
CA TYR A 642 -43.56 -20.72 -28.50
C TYR A 642 -42.17 -20.45 -29.10
N HIS A 643 -42.17 -20.29 -30.41
CA HIS A 643 -41.10 -20.37 -31.41
C HIS A 643 -40.13 -19.18 -31.52
N LEU A 644 -38.93 -19.48 -32.03
CA LEU A 644 -37.99 -18.59 -32.73
C LEU A 644 -38.56 -18.05 -34.06
N PRO A 645 -37.95 -16.98 -34.59
CA PRO A 645 -37.50 -17.03 -35.98
C PRO A 645 -36.05 -16.56 -36.18
N GLN A 646 -35.38 -17.24 -37.12
CA GLN A 646 -34.13 -16.83 -37.77
C GLN A 646 -34.42 -15.90 -38.96
N ASN A 647 -33.50 -14.99 -39.28
CA ASN A 647 -33.01 -14.69 -40.64
C ASN A 647 -31.86 -13.65 -40.58
N ARG A 648 -30.64 -14.01 -41.04
CA ARG A 648 -30.06 -13.72 -42.39
C ARG A 648 -29.67 -12.24 -42.56
N SER A 649 -28.39 -11.89 -42.47
CA SER A 649 -27.32 -11.92 -43.52
C SER A 649 -27.20 -10.60 -44.28
N ASN A 650 -26.04 -9.93 -44.17
CA ASN A 650 -25.31 -9.28 -45.27
C ASN A 650 -24.01 -8.63 -44.75
N SER A 651 -22.86 -9.07 -45.27
CA SER A 651 -21.88 -8.32 -46.09
C SER A 651 -21.33 -7.06 -45.39
N GLY A 652 -20.03 -6.86 -45.19
CA GLY A 652 -18.89 -7.23 -46.01
C GLY A 652 -18.22 -5.92 -46.44
N VAL A 653 -17.24 -5.41 -45.68
CA VAL A 653 -16.28 -4.41 -46.16
C VAL A 653 -14.90 -4.69 -45.58
N SER A 654 -14.01 -5.07 -46.48
CA SER A 654 -12.58 -5.22 -46.33
C SER A 654 -11.88 -3.87 -46.12
N ARG A 655 -10.90 -3.80 -45.22
CA ARG A 655 -9.78 -2.85 -45.35
C ARG A 655 -8.46 -3.58 -45.10
N LYS A 656 -7.65 -3.66 -46.16
CA LYS A 656 -6.23 -4.04 -46.13
C LYS A 656 -5.43 -2.97 -45.38
N PRO A 657 -4.33 -3.32 -44.69
CA PRO A 657 -3.21 -2.42 -44.47
C PRO A 657 -2.09 -2.72 -45.48
N SER A 658 -1.54 -1.69 -46.11
CA SER A 658 -0.27 -1.76 -46.84
C SER A 658 0.84 -1.15 -45.97
N PRO A 659 2.11 -1.57 -46.21
CA PRO A 659 3.22 -1.40 -45.28
C PRO A 659 4.04 -0.15 -45.61
N ASP A 660 4.66 0.46 -44.61
CA ASP A 660 5.87 1.26 -44.80
C ASP A 660 6.82 1.03 -43.62
N ALA A 661 7.99 0.51 -43.99
CA ALA A 661 9.19 0.48 -43.18
C ALA A 661 10.07 1.65 -43.64
N ASP A 662 10.61 2.46 -42.72
CA ASP A 662 12.06 2.50 -42.51
C ASP A 662 12.49 3.50 -41.42
N ARG A 663 13.49 3.04 -40.65
CA ARG A 663 14.61 3.76 -40.00
C ARG A 663 14.30 4.91 -39.04
N PHE A 664 14.65 4.73 -37.77
CA PHE A 664 15.65 5.58 -37.08
C PHE A 664 16.22 4.89 -35.82
N GLN A 665 17.49 4.52 -35.95
CA GLN A 665 18.61 4.56 -34.99
C GLN A 665 18.37 4.31 -33.48
N SER A 666 18.92 3.16 -33.06
CA SER A 666 19.74 2.91 -31.85
C SER A 666 19.73 3.97 -30.75
N ASN A 667 19.06 3.65 -29.64
CA ASN A 667 19.45 4.11 -28.31
C ASN A 667 19.16 3.01 -27.28
N SER A 668 20.17 2.70 -26.47
CA SER A 668 20.17 1.67 -25.43
C SER A 668 19.14 1.94 -24.31
N PRO A 669 18.38 0.94 -23.85
CA PRO A 669 17.67 1.06 -22.58
C PRO A 669 17.86 -0.20 -21.70
N PHE A 670 18.88 -0.20 -20.84
CA PHE A 670 18.99 -1.15 -19.72
C PHE A 670 19.27 -0.38 -18.43
N SER A 671 18.32 0.45 -18.02
CA SER A 671 18.35 1.15 -16.72
C SER A 671 16.95 1.59 -16.28
N GLY A 672 15.93 0.70 -16.36
CA GLY A 672 14.55 1.10 -16.07
C GLY A 672 13.58 0.05 -15.53
N LEU A 673 14.02 -1.19 -15.27
CA LEU A 673 13.09 -2.30 -14.95
C LEU A 673 12.83 -2.53 -13.46
N GLY A 674 13.48 -1.78 -12.56
CA GLY A 674 13.36 -1.98 -11.10
C GLY A 674 12.28 -1.16 -10.39
N ARG A 675 11.73 -0.11 -11.02
CA ARG A 675 10.78 0.84 -10.37
C ARG A 675 9.32 0.66 -10.77
N LEU A 676 9.02 -0.16 -11.78
CA LEU A 676 7.65 -0.35 -12.27
C LEU A 676 6.87 -1.47 -11.54
N LEU A 677 7.54 -2.42 -10.89
CA LEU A 677 6.87 -3.59 -10.33
C LEU A 677 6.25 -3.40 -8.92
N GLU A 678 6.54 -2.28 -8.24
CA GLU A 678 5.94 -1.98 -6.92
C GLU A 678 5.00 -0.76 -6.95
N ASN A 679 5.17 0.17 -7.91
CA ASN A 679 4.28 1.34 -8.04
C ASN A 679 2.96 1.05 -8.79
N GLU A 680 2.83 -0.09 -9.49
CA GLU A 680 1.54 -0.51 -10.04
C GLU A 680 0.56 -0.99 -8.95
N ALA A 681 1.04 -1.32 -7.74
CA ALA A 681 0.18 -1.74 -6.64
C ALA A 681 -0.63 -0.58 -5.99
N GLU A 682 -0.34 0.68 -6.33
CA GLU A 682 -1.18 1.82 -5.95
C GLU A 682 -2.23 2.18 -7.01
N LYS A 683 -2.17 1.58 -8.22
CA LYS A 683 -3.06 1.88 -9.35
C LYS A 683 -4.13 0.83 -9.66
N GLU A 684 -4.28 -0.21 -8.83
CA GLU A 684 -5.41 -1.15 -8.92
C GLU A 684 -6.42 -0.97 -7.77
#